data_AF-G6AW35-F1
#
_entry.id   AF-G6AW35-F1
#
_cell.length_a   1.000
_cell.length_b   1.000
_cell.length_c   1.000
_cell.angle_alpha   90.00
_cell.angle_beta   90.00
_cell.angle_gamma   90.00
#
_symmetry.space_group_name_H-M   'P 1'
#
loop_
_entity.id
_entity.type
_entity.pdbx_description
1 polymer ?
#
loop_
_entity_poly.entity_id
_entity_poly.type
_entity_poly.pdbx_seq_one_letter_code
_entity_poly.pdbx_strand_id
1 'polypeptide(L)'
;SAFHFFVVTLHPHTTTITLLMKRKHNPKQISTVLSVIMCTFAIALQTANANPISPQKAAQIAKRFIEKQCGIRSTSQHLTTSTSHPLTPSPYHLFNAADGRGFVIVAGDDAMGEVLAYSKEQTLDTLNANPCVRLLLEGYRQGYQALKEGTVVAHAPARTGLFTKTVTPLLKSKWGQSEPYNELCGYPYTGCVATAMAQIMRYHRWPAQGKGENGYKVAAYDDDVYVDFSQSHYDWANMLDDYRYPVQPTKEQRAAVALLMRDFGVASFMQYTPALSGTQGVNAYNALQKHFDYTAAYVTKAMEGATRFSEILREELLGGCPVYLEGRPSGSSSGHAWVTDGFDENGLFHMNFGWDGGGDAYFSLTNLSLQETGDEFGNKPLAFNRAITAILAHPNNGKYPAIDPGLLENMPQLMFNEGGTFTMKDAADKAFDAYKEQTIEMTSFVNKGKAFKGDVGVAVYDAEGNFKSVAYSDDHATGGFTQRIFGDYGGSMGTDNLMVHTLSTKVSFDALPNGYYRLVPVCAAMGEDGTWGDFLRMKKAPTIEVELTDGKGRISETCSTENVVFQLMNQPRLSANAEQGESIYAYFNLKNLNGMPRDCYLRVQLLDEAKQVVLNTRVDQLTEIEGFTEMEIPVKLSIPTDLTPARYEVKLEATRDQEETDFYPINNIHDKDAAYIEVVKAEEKPLMAKVEVFFSDNSEQKVESGVLDMSQTSLFKIGVLLRTNEKLSYEGHVKMMCEDVELCETVAVNGIDDDVTVSSAFDIPLYSYWLRKSSVPFEDGHIYKVMMMGAKNGEDMELKVADAPATYIKREGDLLTLTHDIPTSIESAAASTVSVSREGSQIVVTGEGIKSVSLYNVSGELITTSPSHHLRSAFAACQSKNTSKPQHLTISTSHLAPGVYVLRIETGKQTHVYKLCL
;
A
#
# COMPACT_ATOMS: atom_id res chain seq x y z
N SER A 1 38.79 -46.13 -23.23
CA SER A 1 39.53 -47.11 -22.40
C SER A 1 39.79 -46.51 -21.03
N ALA A 2 39.29 -47.21 -20.00
CA ALA A 2 39.60 -47.17 -18.57
C ALA A 2 39.90 -45.82 -17.87
N PHE A 3 38.97 -45.37 -17.01
CA PHE A 3 39.30 -44.57 -15.82
C PHE A 3 38.70 -45.24 -14.58
N HIS A 4 39.58 -45.54 -13.62
CA HIS A 4 39.30 -46.11 -12.30
C HIS A 4 38.70 -45.04 -11.37
N PHE A 5 37.65 -45.39 -10.62
CA PHE A 5 37.20 -44.63 -9.46
C PHE A 5 37.67 -45.34 -8.18
N PHE A 6 38.44 -44.63 -7.35
CA PHE A 6 38.72 -45.00 -5.96
C PHE A 6 37.49 -44.65 -5.10
N VAL A 7 36.96 -45.65 -4.39
CA VAL A 7 35.97 -45.46 -3.32
C VAL A 7 36.73 -45.44 -2.00
N VAL A 8 36.70 -44.29 -1.31
CA VAL A 8 37.20 -44.16 0.07
C VAL A 8 35.99 -44.23 1.01
N THR A 9 35.90 -45.32 1.75
CA THR A 9 34.88 -45.55 2.79
C THR A 9 35.41 -45.00 4.12
N LEU A 10 34.82 -43.93 4.65
CA LEU A 10 35.11 -43.42 6.00
C LEU A 10 34.05 -43.89 6.98
N HIS A 11 34.48 -44.64 7.99
CA HIS A 11 33.68 -45.09 9.13
C HIS A 11 33.48 -43.95 10.14
N PRO A 12 32.32 -43.81 10.80
CA PRO A 12 32.16 -42.88 11.91
C PRO A 12 32.79 -43.45 13.18
N HIS A 13 33.75 -42.71 13.74
CA HIS A 13 34.30 -42.94 15.08
C HIS A 13 33.32 -42.46 16.15
N THR A 14 32.85 -43.37 17.00
CA THR A 14 32.11 -43.06 18.21
C THR A 14 33.07 -42.61 19.32
N THR A 15 33.03 -41.34 19.70
CA THR A 15 33.77 -40.83 20.87
C THR A 15 32.93 -41.05 22.14
N THR A 16 33.30 -42.04 22.94
CA THR A 16 32.70 -42.31 24.25
C THR A 16 33.23 -41.32 25.29
N ILE A 17 32.40 -40.40 25.77
CA ILE A 17 32.72 -39.56 26.94
C ILE A 17 32.57 -40.41 28.20
N THR A 18 33.69 -40.71 28.86
CA THR A 18 33.71 -41.34 30.18
C THR A 18 33.64 -40.26 31.26
N LEU A 19 32.50 -40.14 31.94
CA LEU A 19 32.35 -39.25 33.09
C LEU A 19 32.55 -40.05 34.39
N LEU A 20 33.74 -39.89 34.98
CA LEU A 20 34.09 -40.35 36.32
C LEU A 20 33.39 -39.46 37.36
N MET A 21 32.36 -39.98 38.04
CA MET A 21 31.88 -39.39 39.30
C MET A 21 31.85 -40.44 40.42
N LYS A 22 32.85 -40.37 41.30
CA LYS A 22 32.86 -40.96 42.64
C LYS A 22 31.99 -40.12 43.58
N ARG A 23 30.85 -40.64 44.05
CA ARG A 23 30.41 -40.70 45.47
C ARG A 23 28.88 -40.88 45.63
N LYS A 24 28.53 -41.97 46.32
CA LYS A 24 27.26 -42.28 47.04
C LYS A 24 26.17 -41.21 46.94
N HIS A 25 25.20 -41.38 46.03
CA HIS A 25 23.90 -40.72 46.13
C HIS A 25 22.77 -41.76 45.96
N ASN A 26 21.71 -41.56 46.73
CA ASN A 26 20.62 -42.50 46.99
C ASN A 26 19.79 -42.74 45.70
N PRO A 27 19.54 -43.99 45.25
CA PRO A 27 18.92 -44.27 43.94
C PRO A 27 17.52 -43.66 43.76
N LYS A 28 16.83 -43.35 44.86
CA LYS A 28 15.52 -42.66 44.80
C LYS A 28 15.63 -41.18 44.43
N GLN A 29 16.70 -40.47 44.80
CA GLN A 29 16.88 -39.05 44.43
C GLN A 29 17.37 -38.88 42.99
N ILE A 30 18.14 -39.82 42.46
CA ILE A 30 18.58 -39.81 41.05
C ILE A 30 17.38 -40.07 40.12
N SER A 31 16.45 -40.96 40.51
CA SER A 31 15.21 -41.21 39.74
C SER A 31 14.26 -40.01 39.75
N THR A 32 14.15 -39.28 40.86
CA THR A 32 13.33 -38.05 40.92
C THR A 32 13.97 -36.91 40.13
N VAL A 33 15.29 -36.73 40.19
CA VAL A 33 15.99 -35.69 39.41
C VAL A 33 16.02 -36.01 37.92
N LEU A 34 16.19 -37.27 37.50
CA LEU A 34 16.05 -37.65 36.08
C LEU A 34 14.60 -37.54 35.59
N SER A 35 13.60 -37.81 36.42
CA SER A 35 12.19 -37.65 36.03
C SER A 35 11.78 -36.18 35.93
N VAL A 36 12.34 -35.31 36.80
CA VAL A 36 12.15 -33.86 36.70
C VAL A 36 12.91 -33.31 35.49
N ILE A 37 14.14 -33.76 35.21
CA ILE A 37 14.89 -33.36 34.00
C ILE A 37 14.22 -33.85 32.71
N MET A 38 13.66 -35.07 32.68
CA MET A 38 12.85 -35.58 31.57
C MET A 38 11.52 -34.83 31.41
N CYS A 39 10.86 -34.44 32.51
CA CYS A 39 9.64 -33.65 32.46
C CYS A 39 9.91 -32.18 32.08
N THR A 40 11.07 -31.61 32.42
CA THR A 40 11.48 -30.29 31.95
C THR A 40 12.00 -30.31 30.51
N PHE A 41 12.58 -31.43 30.04
CA PHE A 41 12.93 -31.60 28.61
C PHE A 41 11.69 -31.86 27.72
N ALA A 42 10.62 -32.45 28.27
CA ALA A 42 9.36 -32.63 27.56
C ALA A 42 8.48 -31.36 27.50
N ILE A 43 8.76 -30.34 28.33
CA ILE A 43 8.07 -29.04 28.32
C ILE A 43 8.88 -27.98 27.52
N ALA A 44 10.13 -28.27 27.15
CA ALA A 44 11.01 -27.40 26.36
C ALA A 44 11.15 -27.81 24.88
N LEU A 45 10.13 -28.47 24.33
CA LEU A 45 9.92 -28.64 22.89
C LEU A 45 8.64 -27.90 22.47
N GLN A 46 8.60 -26.60 22.77
CA GLN A 46 7.83 -25.67 21.95
C GLN A 46 8.81 -25.09 20.95
N THR A 47 9.10 -25.85 19.90
CA THR A 47 9.50 -25.22 18.65
C THR A 47 8.41 -24.21 18.32
N ALA A 48 8.78 -22.96 18.04
CA ALA A 48 7.87 -22.01 17.43
C ALA A 48 7.50 -22.56 16.04
N ASN A 49 6.53 -23.47 16.02
CA ASN A 49 6.00 -24.04 14.80
C ASN A 49 5.21 -22.95 14.08
N ALA A 50 5.49 -22.79 12.79
CA ALA A 50 4.62 -22.11 11.83
C ALA A 50 3.14 -22.42 12.16
N ASN A 51 2.35 -21.40 12.44
CA ASN A 51 1.01 -21.59 12.98
C ASN A 51 0.04 -21.76 11.81
N PRO A 52 -0.61 -22.94 11.66
CA PRO A 52 -1.62 -23.11 10.64
C PRO A 52 -2.72 -22.05 10.81
N ILE A 53 -3.04 -21.33 9.75
CA ILE A 53 -4.18 -20.42 9.75
C ILE A 53 -5.45 -21.27 9.68
N SER A 54 -6.18 -21.32 10.78
CA SER A 54 -7.47 -22.01 10.83
C SER A 54 -8.47 -21.35 9.88
N PRO A 55 -9.44 -22.10 9.32
CA PRO A 55 -10.49 -21.51 8.48
C PRO A 55 -11.21 -20.33 9.12
N GLN A 56 -11.40 -20.34 10.45
CA GLN A 56 -12.01 -19.23 11.18
C GLN A 56 -11.12 -17.98 11.22
N LYS A 57 -9.81 -18.14 11.49
CA LYS A 57 -8.85 -17.04 11.42
C LYS A 57 -8.74 -16.50 10.00
N ALA A 58 -8.76 -17.38 9.00
CA ALA A 58 -8.75 -17.00 7.60
C ALA A 58 -9.97 -16.16 7.19
N ALA A 59 -11.17 -16.54 7.65
CA ALA A 59 -12.38 -15.76 7.40
C ALA A 59 -12.33 -14.36 8.05
N GLN A 60 -11.74 -14.25 9.25
CA GLN A 60 -11.54 -12.95 9.91
C GLN A 60 -10.55 -12.07 9.16
N ILE A 61 -9.45 -12.65 8.65
CA ILE A 61 -8.47 -11.94 7.80
C ILE A 61 -9.17 -11.44 6.53
N ALA A 62 -9.89 -12.31 5.83
CA ALA A 62 -10.61 -11.96 4.60
C ALA A 62 -11.62 -10.82 4.85
N LYS A 63 -12.40 -10.91 5.93
CA LYS A 63 -13.38 -9.87 6.29
C LYS A 63 -12.70 -8.52 6.55
N ARG A 64 -11.66 -8.50 7.39
CA ARG A 64 -10.89 -7.29 7.71
C ARG A 64 -10.29 -6.66 6.45
N PHE A 65 -9.73 -7.50 5.57
CA PHE A 65 -9.12 -7.05 4.32
C PHE A 65 -10.14 -6.40 3.38
N ILE A 66 -11.32 -7.03 3.20
CA ILE A 66 -12.40 -6.47 2.36
C ILE A 66 -12.92 -5.14 2.91
N GLU A 67 -13.13 -5.05 4.23
CA GLU A 67 -13.62 -3.82 4.88
C GLU A 67 -12.65 -2.65 4.70
N LYS A 68 -11.33 -2.91 4.82
CA LYS A 68 -10.27 -1.91 4.65
C LYS A 68 -10.03 -1.50 3.20
N GLN A 69 -10.00 -2.45 2.27
CA GLN A 69 -9.56 -2.22 0.88
C GLN A 69 -10.70 -1.86 -0.08
N CYS A 70 -11.95 -2.21 0.25
CA CYS A 70 -13.10 -2.04 -0.63
C CYS A 70 -14.16 -1.06 -0.10
N GLY A 71 -14.09 -0.63 1.16
CA GLY A 71 -15.07 0.30 1.75
C GLY A 71 -16.51 -0.26 1.81
N ILE A 72 -16.67 -1.57 1.60
CA ILE A 72 -17.96 -2.25 1.63
C ILE A 72 -18.26 -2.64 3.08
N ARG A 73 -19.27 -2.01 3.70
CA ARG A 73 -19.84 -2.50 4.97
C ARG A 73 -20.46 -3.87 4.69
N SER A 74 -19.76 -4.93 5.09
CA SER A 74 -20.29 -6.28 4.98
C SER A 74 -21.42 -6.43 5.99
N THR A 75 -22.68 -6.35 5.54
CA THR A 75 -23.82 -6.80 6.33
C THR A 75 -23.55 -8.24 6.71
N SER A 76 -23.50 -8.49 8.02
CA SER A 76 -23.23 -9.77 8.63
C SER A 76 -24.12 -10.87 8.05
N GLN A 77 -23.65 -11.58 7.02
CA GLN A 77 -23.93 -13.00 6.74
C GLN A 77 -23.36 -13.44 5.38
N HIS A 78 -22.52 -14.49 5.44
CA HIS A 78 -22.12 -15.41 4.35
C HIS A 78 -21.05 -14.97 3.33
N LEU A 79 -19.77 -14.97 3.75
CA LEU A 79 -18.69 -15.44 2.87
C LEU A 79 -18.91 -16.95 2.63
N THR A 80 -19.04 -17.40 1.40
CA THR A 80 -19.16 -18.83 1.08
C THR A 80 -17.76 -19.47 0.99
N THR A 81 -17.46 -20.39 1.90
CA THR A 81 -16.28 -21.25 1.81
C THR A 81 -16.53 -22.38 0.81
N SER A 82 -15.67 -22.53 -0.20
CA SER A 82 -15.72 -23.65 -1.16
C SER A 82 -14.96 -24.90 -0.69
N THR A 83 -14.51 -24.95 0.56
CA THR A 83 -13.80 -26.10 1.14
C THR A 83 -14.62 -26.78 2.25
N SER A 84 -15.58 -27.61 1.86
CA SER A 84 -16.33 -28.47 2.79
C SER A 84 -15.53 -29.75 3.12
N HIS A 85 -14.44 -29.64 3.88
CA HIS A 85 -13.81 -30.80 4.54
C HIS A 85 -13.30 -30.44 5.94
N PRO A 86 -13.45 -31.34 6.93
CA PRO A 86 -13.10 -31.07 8.33
C PRO A 86 -11.59 -31.05 8.56
N LEU A 87 -11.12 -30.15 9.42
CA LEU A 87 -9.85 -30.19 10.19
C LEU A 87 -8.53 -30.47 9.43
N THR A 88 -8.52 -30.46 8.10
CA THR A 88 -7.31 -30.74 7.31
C THR A 88 -6.56 -29.43 7.03
N PRO A 89 -5.23 -29.39 7.25
CA PRO A 89 -4.42 -28.23 6.88
C PRO A 89 -4.50 -27.98 5.38
N SER A 90 -5.02 -26.81 4.98
CA SER A 90 -5.11 -26.38 3.57
C SER A 90 -3.98 -25.40 3.27
N PRO A 91 -3.38 -25.39 2.07
CA PRO A 91 -2.35 -24.42 1.70
C PRO A 91 -2.86 -22.97 1.64
N TYR A 92 -4.16 -22.79 1.40
CA TYR A 92 -4.85 -21.50 1.40
C TYR A 92 -6.37 -21.68 1.48
N HIS A 93 -7.08 -20.59 1.76
CA HIS A 93 -8.53 -20.51 1.88
C HIS A 93 -9.07 -19.43 0.93
N LEU A 94 -9.99 -19.80 0.04
CA LEU A 94 -10.65 -18.88 -0.89
C LEU A 94 -12.00 -18.43 -0.32
N PHE A 95 -12.22 -17.12 -0.33
CA PHE A 95 -13.50 -16.51 0.03
C PHE A 95 -13.99 -15.63 -1.12
N ASN A 96 -15.13 -15.99 -1.72
CA ASN A 96 -15.82 -15.16 -2.70
C ASN A 96 -16.78 -14.20 -1.98
N ALA A 97 -16.88 -12.96 -2.47
CA ALA A 97 -17.84 -11.99 -1.97
C ALA A 97 -19.28 -12.45 -2.27
N ALA A 98 -20.19 -12.26 -1.31
CA ALA A 98 -21.58 -12.73 -1.40
C ALA A 98 -22.38 -12.04 -2.51
N ASP A 99 -22.02 -10.80 -2.86
CA ASP A 99 -22.63 -10.02 -3.93
C ASP A 99 -22.07 -10.38 -5.32
N GLY A 100 -21.22 -11.41 -5.40
CA GLY A 100 -20.59 -11.88 -6.64
C GLY A 100 -19.45 -10.99 -7.14
N ARG A 101 -19.00 -9.99 -6.36
CA ARG A 101 -17.97 -9.04 -6.77
C ARG A 101 -16.72 -9.18 -5.92
N GLY A 102 -15.77 -9.95 -6.43
CA GLY A 102 -14.45 -10.08 -5.84
C GLY A 102 -14.24 -11.36 -5.03
N PHE A 103 -12.99 -11.56 -4.66
CA PHE A 103 -12.55 -12.68 -3.83
C PHE A 103 -11.32 -12.29 -3.01
N VAL A 104 -11.03 -13.06 -1.96
CA VAL A 104 -9.77 -13.02 -1.22
C VAL A 104 -9.26 -14.45 -1.03
N ILE A 105 -7.98 -14.66 -1.31
CA ILE A 105 -7.25 -15.89 -0.99
C ILE A 105 -6.35 -15.60 0.19
N VAL A 106 -6.66 -16.23 1.33
CA VAL A 106 -5.90 -16.13 2.57
C VAL A 106 -4.98 -17.33 2.68
N ALA A 107 -3.73 -17.15 3.14
CA ALA A 107 -2.82 -18.28 3.24
C ALA A 107 -3.26 -19.30 4.30
N GLY A 108 -2.78 -20.54 4.14
CA GLY A 108 -2.98 -21.63 5.07
C GLY A 108 -2.01 -21.65 6.24
N ASP A 109 -0.94 -20.86 6.14
CA ASP A 109 0.12 -20.72 7.12
C ASP A 109 0.52 -19.25 7.19
N ASP A 110 0.72 -18.70 8.39
CA ASP A 110 1.10 -17.30 8.53
C ASP A 110 2.52 -17.02 8.03
N ALA A 111 3.35 -18.06 7.86
CA ALA A 111 4.62 -17.95 7.16
C ALA A 111 4.48 -17.64 5.65
N MET A 112 3.30 -17.77 5.05
CA MET A 112 3.06 -17.34 3.67
C MET A 112 2.37 -15.98 3.59
N GLY A 113 2.18 -15.31 4.72
CA GLY A 113 1.46 -14.05 4.82
C GLY A 113 -0.02 -14.19 4.98
N GLU A 114 -0.69 -13.06 5.21
CA GLU A 114 -2.13 -13.08 5.41
C GLU A 114 -2.87 -13.25 4.08
N VAL A 115 -2.64 -12.37 3.10
CA VAL A 115 -3.37 -12.37 1.82
C VAL A 115 -2.44 -12.72 0.66
N LEU A 116 -2.74 -13.81 -0.05
CA LEU A 116 -1.99 -14.27 -1.22
C LEU A 116 -2.49 -13.63 -2.51
N ALA A 117 -3.80 -13.41 -2.61
CA ALA A 117 -4.43 -12.78 -3.76
C ALA A 117 -5.79 -12.17 -3.41
N TYR A 118 -6.23 -11.17 -4.16
CA TYR A 118 -7.60 -10.66 -4.08
C TYR A 118 -8.05 -9.97 -5.36
N SER A 119 -9.36 -9.92 -5.59
CA SER A 119 -10.01 -9.12 -6.63
C SER A 119 -11.15 -8.31 -6.05
N LYS A 120 -11.41 -7.14 -6.63
CA LYS A 120 -12.58 -6.29 -6.30
C LYS A 120 -13.73 -6.46 -7.30
N GLU A 121 -13.51 -7.17 -8.40
CA GLU A 121 -14.42 -7.17 -9.55
C GLU A 121 -15.15 -8.49 -9.75
N GLN A 122 -14.43 -9.61 -9.69
CA GLN A 122 -14.95 -10.93 -10.07
C GLN A 122 -14.67 -11.95 -8.97
N THR A 123 -15.54 -12.95 -8.83
CA THR A 123 -15.27 -14.14 -8.01
C THR A 123 -14.27 -15.05 -8.69
N LEU A 124 -13.59 -15.90 -7.92
CA LEU A 124 -12.73 -16.95 -8.46
C LEU A 124 -13.41 -18.32 -8.34
N ASP A 125 -13.42 -19.07 -9.44
CA ASP A 125 -13.70 -20.50 -9.46
C ASP A 125 -12.41 -21.27 -9.73
N THR A 126 -11.87 -21.93 -8.71
CA THR A 126 -10.61 -22.67 -8.81
C THR A 126 -10.72 -23.95 -9.64
N LEU A 127 -11.93 -24.50 -9.84
CA LEU A 127 -12.13 -25.71 -10.65
C LEU A 127 -11.98 -25.39 -12.14
N ASN A 128 -12.49 -24.24 -12.55
CA ASN A 128 -12.46 -23.78 -13.94
C ASN A 128 -11.44 -22.65 -14.18
N ALA A 129 -10.57 -22.37 -13.20
CA ALA A 129 -9.55 -21.34 -13.31
C ALA A 129 -8.65 -21.52 -14.54
N ASN A 130 -8.25 -20.41 -15.16
CA ASN A 130 -7.35 -20.46 -16.30
C ASN A 130 -5.96 -21.03 -15.90
N PRO A 131 -5.18 -21.55 -16.86
CA PRO A 131 -3.90 -22.18 -16.56
C PRO A 131 -2.88 -21.29 -15.82
N CYS A 132 -2.88 -19.98 -16.08
CA CYS A 132 -2.00 -19.02 -15.40
C CYS A 132 -2.37 -18.89 -13.92
N VAL A 133 -3.66 -18.77 -13.59
CA VAL A 133 -4.11 -18.76 -12.18
C VAL A 133 -3.78 -20.08 -11.50
N ARG A 134 -4.03 -21.21 -12.17
CA ARG A 134 -3.66 -22.54 -11.63
C ARG A 134 -2.16 -22.65 -11.34
N LEU A 135 -1.32 -22.08 -12.21
CA LEU A 135 0.12 -22.02 -12.02
C LEU A 135 0.50 -21.25 -10.74
N LEU A 136 -0.09 -20.07 -10.53
CA LEU A 136 0.17 -19.27 -9.32
C LEU A 136 -0.31 -19.99 -8.04
N LEU A 137 -1.51 -20.55 -8.08
CA LEU A 137 -2.08 -21.31 -6.98
C LEU A 137 -1.30 -22.58 -6.65
N GLU A 138 -0.70 -23.22 -7.65
CA GLU A 138 0.23 -24.33 -7.45
C GLU A 138 1.55 -23.86 -6.84
N GLY A 139 2.07 -22.70 -7.26
CA GLY A 139 3.23 -22.06 -6.62
C GLY A 139 3.02 -21.85 -5.11
N TYR A 140 1.85 -21.32 -4.71
CA TYR A 140 1.52 -21.20 -3.29
C TYR A 140 1.40 -22.54 -2.57
N ARG A 141 0.84 -23.57 -3.21
CA ARG A 141 0.76 -24.93 -2.65
C ARG A 141 2.15 -25.53 -2.42
N GLN A 142 3.06 -25.33 -3.37
CA GLN A 142 4.46 -25.80 -3.25
C GLN A 142 5.20 -25.05 -2.14
N GLY A 143 5.00 -23.73 -2.02
CA GLY A 143 5.52 -22.95 -0.89
C GLY A 143 5.01 -23.49 0.45
N TYR A 144 3.71 -23.75 0.57
CA TYR A 144 3.12 -24.36 1.76
C TYR A 144 3.69 -25.75 2.08
N GLN A 145 3.87 -26.61 1.08
CA GLN A 145 4.43 -27.96 1.28
C GLN A 145 5.89 -27.89 1.74
N ALA A 146 6.70 -27.04 1.12
CA ALA A 146 8.09 -26.83 1.50
C ALA A 146 8.22 -26.35 2.97
N LEU A 147 7.32 -25.47 3.41
CA LEU A 147 7.21 -25.03 4.80
C LEU A 147 6.86 -26.19 5.76
N LYS A 148 6.01 -27.14 5.33
CA LYS A 148 5.61 -28.28 6.18
C LYS A 148 6.65 -29.40 6.24
N GLU A 149 7.44 -29.58 5.19
CA GLU A 149 8.51 -30.58 5.13
C GLU A 149 9.78 -30.14 5.88
N GLY A 150 9.88 -28.86 6.25
CA GLY A 150 11.08 -28.29 6.89
C GLY A 150 12.28 -28.17 5.94
N THR A 151 12.05 -28.39 4.64
CA THR A 151 13.04 -28.23 3.54
C THR A 151 13.37 -26.76 3.29
N VAL A 152 12.51 -25.86 3.78
CA VAL A 152 12.69 -24.42 3.81
C VAL A 152 12.45 -23.99 5.25
N VAL A 153 13.36 -23.23 5.86
CA VAL A 153 13.10 -22.63 7.17
C VAL A 153 11.90 -21.70 7.01
N ALA A 154 10.96 -21.68 7.96
CA ALA A 154 9.75 -20.88 7.85
C ALA A 154 10.08 -19.38 7.70
N HIS A 155 10.30 -18.92 6.47
CA HIS A 155 10.31 -17.51 6.14
C HIS A 155 8.86 -17.10 6.16
N ALA A 156 8.48 -16.24 7.10
CA ALA A 156 7.29 -15.45 6.89
C ALA A 156 7.46 -14.63 5.58
N PRO A 157 6.38 -14.23 4.90
CA PRO A 157 6.45 -13.66 3.54
C PRO A 157 7.34 -12.42 3.52
N ALA A 158 8.20 -12.25 2.51
CA ALA A 158 8.93 -10.99 2.33
C ALA A 158 7.96 -9.81 2.53
N ARG A 159 8.26 -9.00 3.54
CA ARG A 159 7.26 -8.18 4.19
C ARG A 159 6.71 -7.16 3.19
N THR A 160 5.41 -7.18 3.01
CA THR A 160 4.70 -6.19 2.21
C THR A 160 4.65 -4.89 2.98
N GLY A 161 5.71 -4.09 2.81
CA GLY A 161 5.71 -2.72 3.29
C GLY A 161 4.58 -1.93 2.61
N LEU A 162 3.84 -1.10 3.36
CA LEU A 162 2.92 -0.16 2.74
C LEU A 162 3.70 0.78 1.80
N PHE A 163 3.49 0.62 0.49
CA PHE A 163 4.02 1.53 -0.52
C PHE A 163 3.20 2.82 -0.53
N THR A 164 3.88 3.96 -0.53
CA THR A 164 3.24 5.29 -0.55
C THR A 164 2.72 5.69 -1.93
N LYS A 165 3.22 5.03 -2.99
CA LYS A 165 2.72 5.14 -4.36
C LYS A 165 2.22 3.78 -4.80
N THR A 166 1.07 3.76 -5.47
CA THR A 166 0.43 2.56 -6.01
C THR A 166 0.03 2.82 -7.46
N VAL A 167 -0.19 1.75 -8.23
CA VAL A 167 -0.63 1.84 -9.62
C VAL A 167 -1.88 0.98 -9.78
N THR A 168 -3.01 1.62 -10.03
CA THR A 168 -4.24 0.91 -10.43
C THR A 168 -4.07 0.26 -11.81
N PRO A 169 -4.82 -0.79 -12.15
CA PRO A 169 -4.62 -1.53 -13.40
C PRO A 169 -4.63 -0.62 -14.65
N LEU A 170 -3.50 -0.58 -15.35
CA LEU A 170 -3.24 0.24 -16.53
C LEU A 170 -4.04 -0.26 -17.74
N LEU A 171 -4.13 -1.58 -17.92
CA LEU A 171 -4.87 -2.17 -19.02
C LEU A 171 -6.37 -2.03 -18.78
N LYS A 172 -7.08 -1.63 -19.84
CA LYS A 172 -8.54 -1.70 -19.91
C LYS A 172 -9.01 -2.91 -20.70
N SER A 173 -8.14 -3.46 -21.54
CA SER A 173 -8.43 -4.65 -22.32
C SER A 173 -8.70 -5.85 -21.41
N LYS A 174 -9.78 -6.57 -21.67
CA LYS A 174 -10.10 -7.88 -21.09
C LYS A 174 -10.10 -8.91 -22.21
N TRP A 175 -8.96 -9.05 -22.89
CA TRP A 175 -8.87 -9.90 -24.09
C TRP A 175 -8.67 -11.37 -23.74
N GLY A 176 -9.06 -12.23 -24.67
CA GLY A 176 -8.95 -13.68 -24.59
C GLY A 176 -8.17 -14.26 -25.76
N GLN A 177 -8.22 -15.58 -25.88
CA GLN A 177 -7.51 -16.31 -26.93
C GLN A 177 -8.41 -16.87 -28.03
N SER A 178 -9.72 -16.95 -27.80
CA SER A 178 -10.68 -17.56 -28.72
C SER A 178 -11.43 -16.50 -29.54
N GLU A 179 -12.57 -16.83 -30.13
CA GLU A 179 -13.33 -15.87 -30.94
C GLU A 179 -13.69 -14.62 -30.12
N PRO A 180 -13.52 -13.39 -30.66
CA PRO A 180 -13.13 -13.05 -32.03
C PRO A 180 -11.61 -12.90 -32.28
N TYR A 181 -10.79 -13.01 -31.24
CA TYR A 181 -9.35 -12.72 -31.30
C TYR A 181 -8.58 -13.62 -32.27
N ASN A 182 -9.03 -14.87 -32.46
CA ASN A 182 -8.34 -15.89 -33.27
C ASN A 182 -8.81 -15.97 -34.73
N GLU A 183 -9.76 -15.14 -35.18
CA GLU A 183 -10.43 -15.30 -36.49
C GLU A 183 -9.47 -15.37 -37.68
N LEU A 184 -8.34 -14.66 -37.61
CA LEU A 184 -7.33 -14.63 -38.67
C LEU A 184 -6.15 -15.59 -38.42
N CYS A 185 -6.12 -16.29 -37.29
CA CYS A 185 -5.05 -17.25 -36.97
C CYS A 185 -5.19 -18.57 -37.75
N GLY A 186 -6.41 -18.94 -38.17
CA GLY A 186 -6.69 -20.25 -38.76
C GLY A 186 -6.77 -21.41 -37.75
N TYR A 187 -6.67 -21.10 -36.44
CA TYR A 187 -6.72 -22.07 -35.34
C TYR A 187 -7.58 -21.54 -34.18
N PRO A 188 -8.07 -22.40 -33.25
CA PRO A 188 -9.00 -22.02 -32.18
C PRO A 188 -8.43 -21.06 -31.12
N TYR A 189 -7.11 -20.90 -31.06
CA TYR A 189 -6.44 -20.10 -30.03
C TYR A 189 -5.31 -19.25 -30.62
N THR A 190 -5.26 -17.97 -30.25
CA THR A 190 -4.17 -17.04 -30.58
C THR A 190 -2.85 -17.41 -29.88
N GLY A 191 -2.94 -17.95 -28.66
CA GLY A 191 -1.82 -18.22 -27.77
C GLY A 191 -1.63 -17.13 -26.71
N CYS A 192 -1.26 -17.55 -25.50
CA CYS A 192 -1.15 -16.64 -24.34
C CYS A 192 -0.11 -15.53 -24.55
N VAL A 193 1.02 -15.86 -25.20
CA VAL A 193 2.08 -14.88 -25.52
C VAL A 193 1.58 -13.78 -26.46
N ALA A 194 0.88 -14.17 -27.54
CA ALA A 194 0.31 -13.21 -28.48
C ALA A 194 -0.77 -12.36 -27.82
N THR A 195 -1.61 -12.95 -26.97
CA THR A 195 -2.66 -12.21 -26.26
C THR A 195 -2.08 -11.20 -25.28
N ALA A 196 -1.09 -11.59 -24.46
CA ALA A 196 -0.45 -10.70 -23.51
C ALA A 196 0.23 -9.51 -24.23
N MET A 197 0.98 -9.77 -25.30
CA MET A 197 1.66 -8.72 -26.05
C MET A 197 0.71 -7.84 -26.84
N ALA A 198 -0.35 -8.40 -27.43
CA ALA A 198 -1.38 -7.63 -28.11
C ALA A 198 -2.06 -6.65 -27.15
N GLN A 199 -2.32 -7.05 -25.89
CA GLN A 199 -2.86 -6.14 -24.87
C GLN A 199 -1.91 -4.99 -24.52
N ILE A 200 -0.60 -5.27 -24.38
CA ILE A 200 0.43 -4.24 -24.16
C ILE A 200 0.49 -3.29 -25.37
N MET A 201 0.55 -3.81 -26.60
CA MET A 201 0.59 -3.00 -27.82
C MET A 201 -0.65 -2.15 -27.98
N ARG A 202 -1.83 -2.67 -27.61
CA ARG A 202 -3.09 -1.93 -27.59
C ARG A 202 -3.11 -0.82 -26.55
N TYR A 203 -2.53 -1.04 -25.37
CA TYR A 203 -2.37 0.02 -24.36
C TYR A 203 -1.53 1.18 -24.92
N HIS A 204 -0.41 0.88 -25.57
CA HIS A 204 0.44 1.88 -26.21
C HIS A 204 -0.16 2.47 -27.50
N ARG A 205 -1.09 1.75 -28.14
CA ARG A 205 -1.62 2.01 -29.49
C ARG A 205 -0.48 2.19 -30.49
N TRP A 206 0.44 1.22 -30.50
CA TRP A 206 1.68 1.29 -31.27
C TRP A 206 2.12 -0.09 -31.76
N PRO A 207 2.64 -0.22 -33.00
CA PRO A 207 2.86 0.84 -34.01
C PRO A 207 1.62 1.10 -34.87
N ALA A 208 1.65 2.11 -35.75
CA ALA A 208 0.59 2.28 -36.75
C ALA A 208 0.64 1.19 -37.84
N GLN A 209 1.83 0.66 -38.11
CA GLN A 209 2.10 -0.32 -39.17
C GLN A 209 3.26 -1.22 -38.75
N GLY A 210 3.17 -2.51 -39.07
CA GLY A 210 4.25 -3.47 -38.85
C GLY A 210 5.43 -3.28 -39.82
N LYS A 211 6.55 -3.98 -39.57
CA LYS A 211 7.75 -3.94 -40.42
C LYS A 211 8.23 -5.34 -40.81
N GLY A 212 8.64 -5.48 -42.06
CA GLY A 212 9.18 -6.73 -42.61
C GLY A 212 8.15 -7.86 -42.66
N GLU A 213 8.63 -9.08 -42.72
CA GLU A 213 7.83 -10.29 -42.90
C GLU A 213 8.39 -11.44 -42.04
N ASN A 214 7.58 -12.46 -41.81
CA ASN A 214 8.04 -13.72 -41.24
C ASN A 214 7.25 -14.89 -41.80
N GLY A 215 7.92 -16.03 -41.98
CA GLY A 215 7.27 -17.29 -42.34
C GLY A 215 8.01 -18.50 -41.81
N TYR A 216 7.26 -19.52 -41.43
CA TYR A 216 7.78 -20.77 -40.84
C TYR A 216 6.75 -21.89 -40.98
N LYS A 217 7.18 -23.11 -40.66
CA LYS A 217 6.32 -24.29 -40.62
C LYS A 217 5.87 -24.59 -39.20
N VAL A 218 4.58 -24.85 -39.01
CA VAL A 218 4.04 -25.34 -37.73
C VAL A 218 4.50 -26.78 -37.54
N ALA A 219 5.35 -27.03 -36.55
CA ALA A 219 6.06 -28.30 -36.41
C ALA A 219 5.14 -29.53 -36.25
N ALA A 220 3.96 -29.33 -35.65
CA ALA A 220 3.02 -30.42 -35.37
C ALA A 220 2.25 -30.90 -36.61
N TYR A 221 2.06 -30.04 -37.63
CA TYR A 221 1.19 -30.31 -38.78
C TYR A 221 1.84 -30.06 -40.15
N ASP A 222 3.05 -29.49 -40.17
CA ASP A 222 3.78 -29.07 -41.37
C ASP A 222 3.05 -27.98 -42.21
N ASP A 223 2.11 -27.27 -41.58
CA ASP A 223 1.38 -26.15 -42.18
C ASP A 223 2.31 -24.94 -42.36
N ASP A 224 2.28 -24.34 -43.56
CA ASP A 224 3.03 -23.13 -43.87
C ASP A 224 2.30 -21.90 -43.36
N VAL A 225 2.99 -21.10 -42.53
CA VAL A 225 2.50 -19.84 -41.99
C VAL A 225 3.39 -18.72 -42.48
N TYR A 226 2.80 -17.66 -43.03
CA TYR A 226 3.53 -16.50 -43.53
C TYR A 226 2.69 -15.23 -43.43
N VAL A 227 3.31 -14.13 -43.02
CA VAL A 227 2.72 -12.79 -42.98
C VAL A 227 3.78 -11.75 -43.37
N ASP A 228 3.41 -10.84 -44.27
CA ASP A 228 4.12 -9.59 -44.53
C ASP A 228 3.51 -8.47 -43.66
N PHE A 229 4.17 -8.17 -42.54
CA PHE A 229 3.72 -7.15 -41.58
C PHE A 229 3.81 -5.74 -42.15
N SER A 230 4.59 -5.51 -43.21
CA SER A 230 4.62 -4.22 -43.88
C SER A 230 3.30 -3.88 -44.56
N GLN A 231 2.41 -4.86 -44.77
CA GLN A 231 1.05 -4.63 -45.27
C GLN A 231 0.01 -4.51 -44.16
N SER A 232 0.41 -4.67 -42.90
CA SER A 232 -0.49 -4.64 -41.76
C SER A 232 -0.59 -3.24 -41.14
N HIS A 233 -1.77 -2.63 -41.25
CA HIS A 233 -2.12 -1.38 -40.57
C HIS A 233 -3.00 -1.65 -39.35
N TYR A 234 -2.54 -1.25 -38.17
CA TYR A 234 -3.24 -1.52 -36.92
C TYR A 234 -4.25 -0.41 -36.59
N ASP A 235 -5.53 -0.71 -36.77
CA ASP A 235 -6.63 0.20 -36.45
C ASP A 235 -6.98 0.16 -34.95
N TRP A 236 -6.16 0.85 -34.16
CA TRP A 236 -6.30 0.91 -32.71
C TRP A 236 -7.66 1.44 -32.23
N ALA A 237 -8.34 2.26 -33.04
CA ALA A 237 -9.64 2.83 -32.68
C ALA A 237 -10.78 1.79 -32.75
N ASN A 238 -10.64 0.81 -33.65
CA ASN A 238 -11.58 -0.30 -33.78
C ASN A 238 -11.24 -1.50 -32.88
N MET A 239 -10.12 -1.47 -32.16
CA MET A 239 -9.82 -2.45 -31.13
C MET A 239 -10.53 -2.04 -29.83
N LEU A 240 -11.54 -2.81 -29.39
CA LEU A 240 -12.32 -2.53 -28.18
C LEU A 240 -11.59 -3.00 -26.92
N ASP A 241 -11.98 -2.48 -25.76
CA ASP A 241 -11.47 -2.95 -24.47
C ASP A 241 -12.02 -4.34 -24.11
N ASP A 242 -13.27 -4.63 -24.47
CA ASP A 242 -13.93 -5.90 -24.19
C ASP A 242 -14.79 -6.31 -25.39
N TYR A 243 -14.84 -7.61 -25.68
CA TYR A 243 -15.63 -8.20 -26.75
C TYR A 243 -16.71 -9.15 -26.20
N ARG A 244 -16.79 -9.33 -24.88
CA ARG A 244 -17.81 -10.14 -24.22
C ARG A 244 -19.17 -9.46 -24.23
N TYR A 245 -20.22 -10.27 -24.15
CA TYR A 245 -21.59 -9.80 -23.95
C TYR A 245 -21.68 -8.83 -22.76
N PRO A 246 -22.39 -7.68 -22.88
CA PRO A 246 -23.34 -7.33 -23.93
C PRO A 246 -22.74 -6.63 -25.15
N VAL A 247 -21.42 -6.49 -25.26
CA VAL A 247 -20.77 -5.87 -26.41
C VAL A 247 -21.11 -6.65 -27.68
N GLN A 248 -21.55 -5.96 -28.72
CA GLN A 248 -21.84 -6.52 -30.04
C GLN A 248 -20.84 -5.91 -31.04
N PRO A 249 -19.62 -6.48 -31.15
CA PRO A 249 -18.57 -5.91 -31.97
C PRO A 249 -18.91 -6.03 -33.47
N THR A 250 -18.68 -4.96 -34.20
CA THR A 250 -18.79 -4.93 -35.68
C THR A 250 -17.75 -5.82 -36.34
N LYS A 251 -17.94 -6.12 -37.63
CA LYS A 251 -16.98 -6.92 -38.41
C LYS A 251 -15.60 -6.25 -38.44
N GLU A 252 -15.57 -4.93 -38.56
CA GLU A 252 -14.35 -4.13 -38.58
C GLU A 252 -13.62 -4.20 -37.24
N GLN A 253 -14.36 -4.12 -36.12
CA GLN A 253 -13.78 -4.24 -34.77
C GLN A 253 -13.22 -5.64 -34.48
N ARG A 254 -13.89 -6.70 -34.96
CA ARG A 254 -13.41 -8.08 -34.84
C ARG A 254 -12.15 -8.29 -35.69
N ALA A 255 -12.17 -7.84 -36.94
CA ALA A 255 -11.02 -7.94 -37.84
C ALA A 255 -9.79 -7.17 -37.33
N ALA A 256 -9.99 -5.99 -36.72
CA ALA A 256 -8.90 -5.19 -36.17
C ALA A 256 -8.11 -5.94 -35.08
N VAL A 257 -8.79 -6.52 -34.09
CA VAL A 257 -8.11 -7.26 -33.02
C VAL A 257 -7.53 -8.59 -33.51
N ALA A 258 -8.25 -9.28 -34.41
CA ALA A 258 -7.76 -10.54 -34.99
C ALA A 258 -6.50 -10.36 -35.84
N LEU A 259 -6.38 -9.22 -36.54
CA LEU A 259 -5.19 -8.87 -37.32
C LEU A 259 -3.96 -8.77 -36.43
N LEU A 260 -4.07 -8.01 -35.34
CA LEU A 260 -2.98 -7.85 -34.37
C LEU A 260 -2.56 -9.19 -33.75
N MET A 261 -3.54 -10.00 -33.33
CA MET A 261 -3.30 -11.31 -32.72
C MET A 261 -2.57 -12.28 -33.67
N ARG A 262 -3.04 -12.39 -34.91
CA ARG A 262 -2.38 -13.20 -35.94
C ARG A 262 -0.95 -12.71 -36.16
N ASP A 263 -0.79 -11.43 -36.44
CA ASP A 263 0.50 -10.87 -36.83
C ASP A 263 1.55 -11.06 -35.73
N PHE A 264 1.20 -10.78 -34.47
CA PHE A 264 2.12 -11.00 -33.36
C PHE A 264 2.44 -12.49 -33.18
N GLY A 265 1.45 -13.37 -33.29
CA GLY A 265 1.67 -14.82 -33.23
C GLY A 265 2.64 -15.29 -34.31
N VAL A 266 2.47 -14.85 -35.57
CA VAL A 266 3.38 -15.21 -36.67
C VAL A 266 4.77 -14.59 -36.47
N ALA A 267 4.86 -13.34 -36.04
CA ALA A 267 6.14 -12.67 -35.77
C ALA A 267 6.96 -13.37 -34.68
N SER A 268 6.28 -14.04 -33.73
CA SER A 268 6.89 -14.75 -32.60
C SER A 268 7.01 -16.27 -32.81
N PHE A 269 6.88 -16.79 -34.04
CA PHE A 269 6.99 -18.23 -34.35
C PHE A 269 6.00 -19.13 -33.59
N MET A 270 4.77 -18.65 -33.38
CA MET A 270 3.70 -19.39 -32.67
C MET A 270 3.47 -20.79 -33.24
N GLN A 271 3.59 -21.81 -32.40
CA GLN A 271 3.23 -23.17 -32.77
C GLN A 271 1.74 -23.36 -32.52
N TYR A 272 0.94 -23.16 -33.57
CA TYR A 272 -0.50 -23.29 -33.51
C TYR A 272 -0.95 -24.75 -33.50
N THR A 273 -1.90 -25.09 -32.63
CA THR A 273 -2.57 -26.39 -32.66
C THR A 273 -4.05 -26.25 -32.34
N PRO A 274 -4.89 -27.24 -32.67
CA PRO A 274 -6.31 -27.24 -32.30
C PRO A 274 -6.56 -27.20 -30.79
N ALA A 275 -5.60 -27.67 -29.97
CA ALA A 275 -5.75 -27.76 -28.52
C ALA A 275 -5.17 -26.55 -27.77
N LEU A 276 -4.05 -25.99 -28.27
CA LEU A 276 -3.31 -24.89 -27.66
C LEU A 276 -2.33 -24.26 -28.65
N SER A 277 -1.98 -23.00 -28.42
CA SER A 277 -0.97 -22.29 -29.22
C SER A 277 0.10 -21.72 -28.30
N GLY A 278 1.38 -21.94 -28.62
CA GLY A 278 2.49 -21.50 -27.76
C GLY A 278 3.76 -21.09 -28.51
N THR A 279 4.52 -20.19 -27.89
CA THR A 279 5.87 -19.82 -28.27
C THR A 279 6.67 -19.47 -27.01
N GLN A 280 7.96 -19.15 -27.16
CA GLN A 280 8.84 -18.77 -26.06
C GLN A 280 8.92 -17.24 -25.94
N GLY A 281 9.05 -16.71 -24.72
CA GLY A 281 9.19 -15.28 -24.48
C GLY A 281 10.31 -14.62 -25.27
N VAL A 282 11.45 -15.30 -25.46
CA VAL A 282 12.56 -14.78 -26.28
C VAL A 282 12.14 -14.49 -27.73
N ASN A 283 11.21 -15.27 -28.30
CA ASN A 283 10.67 -15.00 -29.63
C ASN A 283 9.76 -13.78 -29.64
N ALA A 284 8.97 -13.56 -28.57
CA ALA A 284 8.14 -12.36 -28.42
C ALA A 284 8.99 -11.09 -28.25
N TYR A 285 10.03 -11.17 -27.42
CA TYR A 285 11.04 -10.12 -27.25
C TYR A 285 11.72 -9.75 -28.57
N ASN A 286 12.09 -10.74 -29.38
CA ASN A 286 12.67 -10.50 -30.70
C ASN A 286 11.65 -9.92 -31.70
N ALA A 287 10.40 -10.39 -31.66
CA ALA A 287 9.33 -9.92 -32.53
C ALA A 287 9.04 -8.42 -32.32
N LEU A 288 8.96 -7.98 -31.06
CA LEU A 288 8.75 -6.58 -30.68
C LEU A 288 9.78 -5.65 -31.35
N GLN A 289 11.06 -6.00 -31.21
CA GLN A 289 12.16 -5.18 -31.73
C GLN A 289 12.23 -5.22 -33.26
N LYS A 290 12.06 -6.40 -33.87
CA LYS A 290 12.26 -6.58 -35.31
C LYS A 290 11.08 -6.10 -36.15
N HIS A 291 9.85 -6.29 -35.67
CA HIS A 291 8.63 -6.15 -36.47
C HIS A 291 7.68 -5.06 -35.99
N PHE A 292 7.77 -4.62 -34.73
CA PHE A 292 6.77 -3.72 -34.12
C PHE A 292 7.32 -2.40 -33.58
N ASP A 293 8.61 -2.11 -33.78
CA ASP A 293 9.23 -0.83 -33.42
C ASP A 293 9.18 -0.50 -31.92
N TYR A 294 9.60 -1.48 -31.11
CA TYR A 294 9.79 -1.35 -29.67
C TYR A 294 11.27 -1.48 -29.31
N THR A 295 11.70 -0.76 -28.29
CA THR A 295 12.85 -1.16 -27.47
C THR A 295 12.35 -2.10 -26.39
N ALA A 296 13.05 -3.20 -26.16
CA ALA A 296 12.64 -4.18 -25.15
C ALA A 296 13.83 -4.66 -24.31
N ALA A 297 13.56 -5.10 -23.09
CA ALA A 297 14.50 -5.82 -22.23
C ALA A 297 13.93 -7.17 -21.82
N TYR A 298 14.81 -8.18 -21.72
CA TYR A 298 14.47 -9.53 -21.30
C TYR A 298 15.06 -9.79 -19.91
N VAL A 299 14.24 -9.61 -18.88
CA VAL A 299 14.68 -9.59 -17.48
C VAL A 299 14.28 -10.90 -16.81
N THR A 300 15.22 -11.60 -16.20
CA THR A 300 14.92 -12.83 -15.47
C THR A 300 15.11 -12.63 -13.97
N LYS A 301 14.21 -13.20 -13.17
CA LYS A 301 14.34 -13.14 -11.71
C LYS A 301 15.65 -13.77 -11.22
N ALA A 302 16.13 -14.82 -11.89
CA ALA A 302 17.40 -15.47 -11.58
C ALA A 302 18.63 -14.57 -11.79
N MET A 303 18.58 -13.64 -12.75
CA MET A 303 19.68 -12.70 -13.03
C MET A 303 19.66 -11.51 -12.08
N GLU A 304 18.49 -10.93 -11.84
CA GLU A 304 18.37 -9.70 -11.02
C GLU A 304 18.32 -9.98 -9.51
N GLY A 305 17.84 -11.15 -9.08
CA GLY A 305 17.43 -11.39 -7.69
C GLY A 305 15.96 -11.02 -7.47
N ALA A 306 15.35 -11.58 -6.43
CA ALA A 306 13.91 -11.44 -6.16
C ALA A 306 13.51 -9.99 -5.83
N THR A 307 14.33 -9.32 -5.03
CA THR A 307 14.11 -7.94 -4.59
C THR A 307 14.19 -6.99 -5.78
N ARG A 308 15.32 -7.00 -6.51
CA ARG A 308 15.52 -6.12 -7.67
C ARG A 308 14.55 -6.41 -8.79
N PHE A 309 14.21 -7.68 -9.06
CA PHE A 309 13.20 -8.03 -10.04
C PHE A 309 11.85 -7.37 -9.71
N SER A 310 11.42 -7.44 -8.45
CA SER A 310 10.16 -6.81 -8.01
C SER A 310 10.22 -5.29 -8.07
N GLU A 311 11.39 -4.68 -7.82
CA GLU A 311 11.61 -3.24 -7.99
C GLU A 311 11.50 -2.82 -9.45
N ILE A 312 12.14 -3.53 -10.37
CA ILE A 312 12.05 -3.27 -11.82
C ILE A 312 10.58 -3.27 -12.26
N LEU A 313 9.80 -4.27 -11.83
CA LEU A 313 8.37 -4.30 -12.15
C LEU A 313 7.62 -3.05 -11.62
N ARG A 314 7.92 -2.61 -10.40
CA ARG A 314 7.29 -1.39 -9.84
C ARG A 314 7.74 -0.12 -10.55
N GLU A 315 9.03 0.01 -10.88
CA GLU A 315 9.60 1.14 -11.62
C GLU A 315 8.91 1.30 -12.98
N GLU A 316 8.72 0.20 -13.71
CA GLU A 316 8.02 0.17 -15.00
C GLU A 316 6.56 0.60 -14.88
N LEU A 317 5.84 0.04 -13.89
CA LEU A 317 4.43 0.37 -13.64
C LEU A 317 4.27 1.83 -13.22
N LEU A 318 5.17 2.37 -12.39
CA LEU A 318 5.21 3.79 -12.03
C LEU A 318 5.55 4.69 -13.23
N GLY A 319 6.35 4.18 -14.16
CA GLY A 319 6.62 4.79 -15.47
C GLY A 319 5.45 4.72 -16.46
N GLY A 320 4.36 4.05 -16.08
CA GLY A 320 3.17 3.87 -16.91
C GLY A 320 3.33 2.78 -17.99
N CYS A 321 4.29 1.87 -17.82
CA CYS A 321 4.56 0.75 -18.72
C CYS A 321 4.03 -0.56 -18.11
N PRO A 322 3.02 -1.21 -18.72
CA PRO A 322 2.63 -2.56 -18.33
C PRO A 322 3.70 -3.57 -18.73
N VAL A 323 3.90 -4.60 -17.92
CA VAL A 323 5.01 -5.54 -18.10
C VAL A 323 4.48 -6.93 -18.44
N TYR A 324 5.02 -7.53 -19.49
CA TYR A 324 4.75 -8.93 -19.78
C TYR A 324 5.47 -9.82 -18.77
N LEU A 325 4.78 -10.83 -18.27
CA LEU A 325 5.35 -11.88 -17.44
C LEU A 325 5.13 -13.25 -18.07
N GLU A 326 6.12 -14.12 -17.94
CA GLU A 326 5.93 -15.55 -18.16
C GLU A 326 6.52 -16.39 -17.04
N GLY A 327 5.94 -17.56 -16.85
CA GLY A 327 6.42 -18.58 -15.91
C GLY A 327 6.25 -19.98 -16.49
N ARG A 328 7.09 -20.90 -16.03
CA ARG A 328 7.05 -22.31 -16.45
C ARG A 328 7.01 -23.21 -15.21
N PRO A 329 6.04 -24.14 -15.12
CA PRO A 329 6.07 -25.16 -14.08
C PRO A 329 7.28 -26.09 -14.26
N SER A 330 7.81 -26.61 -13.15
CA SER A 330 8.93 -27.56 -13.13
C SER A 330 8.70 -28.75 -14.06
N GLY A 331 9.65 -29.03 -14.95
CA GLY A 331 9.60 -30.20 -15.84
C GLY A 331 8.56 -30.12 -16.98
N SER A 332 7.89 -28.98 -17.15
CA SER A 332 6.97 -28.73 -18.27
C SER A 332 7.69 -28.09 -19.46
N SER A 333 7.38 -28.55 -20.67
CA SER A 333 7.76 -27.87 -21.92
C SER A 333 6.82 -26.70 -22.29
N SER A 334 5.70 -26.56 -21.57
CA SER A 334 4.68 -25.52 -21.78
C SER A 334 4.74 -24.47 -20.66
N GLY A 335 4.81 -23.20 -21.06
CA GLY A 335 4.77 -22.04 -20.17
C GLY A 335 3.46 -21.27 -20.25
N HIS A 336 3.28 -20.34 -19.34
CA HIS A 336 2.13 -19.43 -19.30
C HIS A 336 2.60 -17.98 -19.29
N ALA A 337 1.90 -17.13 -20.02
CA ALA A 337 2.19 -15.73 -20.18
C ALA A 337 0.98 -14.87 -19.79
N TRP A 338 1.24 -13.70 -19.21
CA TRP A 338 0.24 -12.73 -18.78
C TRP A 338 0.86 -11.33 -18.70
N VAL A 339 0.07 -10.33 -18.34
CA VAL A 339 0.54 -8.96 -18.13
C VAL A 339 0.40 -8.59 -16.67
N THR A 340 1.43 -8.01 -16.07
CA THR A 340 1.31 -7.25 -14.83
C THR A 340 1.14 -5.78 -15.17
N ASP A 341 0.08 -5.15 -14.65
CA ASP A 341 -0.32 -3.80 -15.06
C ASP A 341 -0.74 -2.93 -13.88
N GLY A 342 -0.43 -3.31 -12.65
CA GLY A 342 -0.64 -2.50 -11.46
C GLY A 342 -0.04 -3.12 -10.22
N PHE A 343 0.03 -2.37 -9.12
CA PHE A 343 0.36 -2.88 -7.80
C PHE A 343 -0.30 -2.05 -6.69
N ASP A 344 -0.64 -2.69 -5.58
CA ASP A 344 -1.32 -2.05 -4.45
C ASP A 344 -0.36 -1.62 -3.33
N GLU A 345 -0.88 -0.99 -2.26
CA GLU A 345 -0.03 -0.56 -1.15
C GLU A 345 0.63 -1.73 -0.44
N ASN A 346 0.08 -2.95 -0.54
CA ASN A 346 0.67 -4.14 0.03
C ASN A 346 1.66 -4.80 -0.95
N GLY A 347 2.02 -4.17 -2.07
CA GLY A 347 2.98 -4.75 -3.03
C GLY A 347 2.48 -5.99 -3.76
N LEU A 348 1.17 -6.29 -3.72
CA LEU A 348 0.59 -7.29 -4.61
C LEU A 348 0.47 -6.68 -6.01
N PHE A 349 0.78 -7.47 -7.02
CA PHE A 349 0.75 -7.04 -8.43
C PHE A 349 -0.56 -7.47 -9.07
N HIS A 350 -1.22 -6.55 -9.78
CA HIS A 350 -2.40 -6.87 -10.59
C HIS A 350 -1.98 -7.60 -11.86
N MET A 351 -2.61 -8.74 -12.11
CA MET A 351 -2.34 -9.61 -13.24
C MET A 351 -3.56 -9.64 -14.17
N ASN A 352 -3.34 -9.34 -15.45
CA ASN A 352 -4.27 -9.61 -16.54
C ASN A 352 -3.82 -10.88 -17.28
N PHE A 353 -4.60 -11.96 -17.18
CA PHE A 353 -4.17 -13.27 -17.68
C PHE A 353 -4.46 -13.50 -19.17
N GLY A 354 -5.15 -12.60 -19.86
CA GLY A 354 -5.52 -12.81 -21.26
C GLY A 354 -6.56 -13.94 -21.45
N TRP A 355 -7.49 -14.05 -20.50
CA TRP A 355 -8.59 -15.04 -20.49
C TRP A 355 -9.94 -14.36 -20.33
N ASP A 356 -10.19 -13.32 -21.12
CA ASP A 356 -11.45 -12.57 -21.13
C ASP A 356 -11.78 -11.99 -19.74
N GLY A 357 -10.76 -11.49 -19.04
CA GLY A 357 -10.83 -11.00 -17.67
C GLY A 357 -11.00 -12.08 -16.59
N GLY A 358 -11.11 -13.35 -16.97
CA GLY A 358 -11.29 -14.46 -16.05
C GLY A 358 -10.06 -14.69 -15.17
N GLY A 359 -10.20 -14.41 -13.88
CA GLY A 359 -9.15 -14.57 -12.88
C GLY A 359 -8.25 -13.35 -12.67
N ASP A 360 -8.46 -12.26 -13.41
CA ASP A 360 -7.71 -11.01 -13.23
C ASP A 360 -7.86 -10.49 -11.79
N ALA A 361 -6.73 -10.28 -11.13
CA ALA A 361 -6.69 -9.97 -9.71
C ALA A 361 -5.28 -9.52 -9.28
N TYR A 362 -5.17 -9.06 -8.03
CA TYR A 362 -3.90 -8.79 -7.36
C TYR A 362 -3.34 -10.09 -6.78
N PHE A 363 -2.08 -10.41 -7.07
CA PHE A 363 -1.37 -11.60 -6.59
C PHE A 363 -0.01 -11.24 -5.96
N SER A 364 0.38 -11.98 -4.93
CA SER A 364 1.72 -11.89 -4.35
C SER A 364 2.75 -12.62 -5.20
N LEU A 365 3.78 -11.92 -5.68
CA LEU A 365 4.98 -12.51 -6.31
C LEU A 365 6.02 -12.95 -5.26
N THR A 366 6.04 -12.30 -4.10
CA THR A 366 6.93 -12.65 -2.98
C THR A 366 6.65 -14.06 -2.45
N ASN A 367 5.39 -14.46 -2.37
CA ASN A 367 4.99 -15.80 -1.91
C ASN A 367 5.10 -16.90 -2.96
N LEU A 368 5.34 -16.53 -4.22
CA LEU A 368 5.82 -17.51 -5.19
C LEU A 368 7.25 -17.87 -4.81
N SER A 369 8.10 -16.88 -4.49
CA SER A 369 9.54 -16.97 -4.20
C SER A 369 10.00 -17.86 -3.01
N LEU A 370 9.11 -18.52 -2.26
CA LEU A 370 9.42 -19.34 -1.06
C LEU A 370 10.24 -20.64 -1.33
N GLN A 371 10.91 -20.73 -2.47
CA GLN A 371 11.90 -21.77 -2.78
C GLN A 371 13.11 -21.08 -3.43
N GLU A 372 13.97 -20.50 -2.61
CA GLU A 372 15.34 -20.18 -3.00
C GLU A 372 16.31 -20.77 -1.96
N THR A 373 16.39 -22.10 -1.90
CA THR A 373 17.60 -22.76 -1.40
C THR A 373 18.27 -23.46 -2.57
N GLY A 374 19.36 -22.87 -3.02
CA GLY A 374 20.31 -23.49 -3.92
C GLY A 374 21.62 -23.65 -3.19
N ASP A 375 21.68 -24.54 -2.20
CA ASP A 375 22.97 -25.03 -1.74
C ASP A 375 23.59 -25.80 -2.90
N GLU A 376 24.91 -25.74 -3.01
CA GLU A 376 25.73 -26.36 -4.05
C GLU A 376 25.62 -27.92 -4.15
N PHE A 377 24.52 -28.57 -3.73
CA PHE A 377 24.44 -30.03 -3.53
C PHE A 377 23.04 -30.66 -3.66
N GLY A 378 22.90 -31.68 -4.53
CA GLY A 378 22.29 -32.94 -4.08
C GLY A 378 20.77 -33.07 -3.86
N ASN A 379 19.94 -32.72 -4.86
CA ASN A 379 18.54 -33.18 -5.09
C ASN A 379 17.34 -32.42 -4.45
N LYS A 380 17.02 -31.23 -5.02
CA LYS A 380 15.68 -30.71 -5.48
C LYS A 380 14.56 -30.44 -4.43
N PRO A 381 13.69 -29.40 -4.58
CA PRO A 381 13.22 -28.74 -5.83
C PRO A 381 13.53 -27.23 -5.97
N LEU A 382 13.74 -26.77 -7.22
CA LEU A 382 14.40 -25.49 -7.55
C LEU A 382 13.77 -24.70 -8.73
N ALA A 383 12.58 -25.07 -9.21
CA ALA A 383 12.24 -24.77 -10.61
C ALA A 383 11.24 -23.62 -10.85
N PHE A 384 10.22 -23.44 -10.01
CA PHE A 384 9.16 -22.47 -10.34
C PHE A 384 9.61 -21.01 -10.17
N ASN A 385 10.34 -20.71 -9.10
CA ASN A 385 10.74 -19.34 -8.75
C ASN A 385 11.89 -18.78 -9.56
N ARG A 386 12.73 -19.65 -10.12
CA ARG A 386 13.82 -19.28 -11.02
C ARG A 386 13.37 -19.07 -12.46
N ALA A 387 12.14 -19.44 -12.82
CA ALA A 387 11.63 -19.42 -14.19
C ALA A 387 10.72 -18.22 -14.52
N ILE A 388 10.48 -17.30 -13.58
CA ILE A 388 9.72 -16.08 -13.88
C ILE A 388 10.60 -15.12 -14.68
N THR A 389 10.09 -14.71 -15.83
CA THR A 389 10.73 -13.77 -16.74
C THR A 389 9.79 -12.60 -17.01
N ALA A 390 10.35 -11.41 -17.12
CA ALA A 390 9.66 -10.21 -17.55
C ALA A 390 10.19 -9.73 -18.91
N ILE A 391 9.29 -9.20 -19.74
CA ILE A 391 9.67 -8.41 -20.92
C ILE A 391 9.17 -6.98 -20.70
N LEU A 392 10.13 -6.05 -20.63
CA LEU A 392 9.86 -4.62 -20.59
C LEU A 392 9.73 -4.17 -22.05
N ALA A 393 8.62 -3.54 -22.43
CA ALA A 393 8.32 -3.20 -23.82
C ALA A 393 8.00 -1.71 -23.96
N HIS A 394 8.96 -0.93 -24.45
CA HIS A 394 8.82 0.51 -24.62
C HIS A 394 8.63 0.86 -26.10
N PRO A 395 7.48 1.43 -26.52
CA PRO A 395 7.26 1.80 -27.91
C PRO A 395 8.19 2.95 -28.29
N ASN A 396 8.78 2.89 -29.49
CA ASN A 396 9.66 3.96 -30.02
C ASN A 396 8.87 5.18 -30.52
N ASN A 397 7.99 5.71 -29.68
CA ASN A 397 7.10 6.85 -29.98
C ASN A 397 7.44 8.12 -29.18
N GLY A 398 8.50 8.08 -28.37
CA GLY A 398 8.99 9.21 -27.57
C GLY A 398 8.16 9.57 -26.33
N LYS A 399 7.18 8.75 -25.92
CA LYS A 399 6.30 9.04 -24.76
C LYS A 399 6.77 8.44 -23.43
N TYR A 400 7.54 7.36 -23.48
CA TYR A 400 7.94 6.59 -22.32
C TYR A 400 9.43 6.79 -22.04
N PRO A 401 9.88 6.69 -20.77
CA PRO A 401 11.30 6.78 -20.44
C PRO A 401 12.11 5.71 -21.19
N ALA A 402 13.41 5.93 -21.38
CA ALA A 402 14.27 4.87 -21.90
C ALA A 402 14.38 3.74 -20.87
N ILE A 403 14.40 2.50 -21.35
CA ILE A 403 14.73 1.34 -20.50
C ILE A 403 16.16 1.52 -19.99
N ASP A 404 16.40 1.19 -18.71
CA ASP A 404 17.74 1.17 -18.14
C ASP A 404 18.68 0.35 -19.05
N PRO A 405 19.75 0.95 -19.59
CA PRO A 405 20.70 0.24 -20.45
C PRO A 405 21.28 -1.02 -19.79
N GLY A 406 21.40 -1.06 -18.46
CA GLY A 406 21.84 -2.24 -17.71
C GLY A 406 20.88 -3.44 -17.78
N LEU A 407 19.67 -3.28 -18.30
CA LEU A 407 18.69 -4.36 -18.52
C LEU A 407 18.65 -4.83 -19.98
N LEU A 408 19.30 -4.12 -20.91
CA LEU A 408 19.29 -4.46 -22.32
C LEU A 408 20.26 -5.62 -22.62
N GLU A 409 19.82 -6.57 -23.44
CA GLU A 409 20.57 -7.81 -23.74
C GLU A 409 21.90 -7.56 -24.47
N ASN A 410 21.97 -6.51 -25.29
CA ASN A 410 23.17 -6.15 -26.06
C ASN A 410 24.17 -5.32 -25.24
N MET A 411 23.78 -4.92 -24.02
CA MET A 411 24.64 -4.17 -23.13
C MET A 411 25.40 -5.12 -22.19
N PRO A 412 26.58 -4.72 -21.67
CA PRO A 412 27.33 -5.51 -20.70
C PRO A 412 26.51 -5.95 -19.48
N GLN A 413 26.63 -7.22 -19.12
CA GLN A 413 25.93 -7.84 -17.98
C GLN A 413 26.95 -8.48 -17.02
N LEU A 414 27.97 -7.73 -16.61
CA LEU A 414 28.94 -8.21 -15.63
C LEU A 414 28.34 -8.18 -14.23
N MET A 415 28.48 -9.29 -13.49
CA MET A 415 27.84 -9.50 -12.19
C MET A 415 28.82 -10.10 -11.20
N PHE A 416 28.95 -9.53 -10.01
CA PHE A 416 29.78 -10.15 -8.95
C PHE A 416 29.12 -11.43 -8.43
N ASN A 417 29.95 -12.39 -8.03
CA ASN A 417 29.47 -13.60 -7.34
C ASN A 417 29.65 -13.47 -5.82
N GLU A 418 29.38 -14.55 -5.09
CA GLU A 418 29.45 -14.58 -3.62
C GLU A 418 30.84 -14.31 -3.05
N GLY A 419 31.90 -14.67 -3.80
CA GLY A 419 33.30 -14.39 -3.48
C GLY A 419 33.80 -13.05 -4.01
N GLY A 420 32.90 -12.24 -4.59
CA GLY A 420 33.19 -10.92 -5.13
C GLY A 420 33.88 -10.02 -4.13
N THR A 421 34.95 -9.32 -4.54
CA THR A 421 35.59 -8.31 -3.68
C THR A 421 35.76 -7.00 -4.43
N PHE A 422 35.61 -5.91 -3.68
CA PHE A 422 35.85 -4.55 -4.14
C PHE A 422 36.41 -3.74 -2.98
N THR A 423 37.72 -3.51 -2.99
CA THR A 423 38.45 -3.01 -1.81
C THR A 423 39.41 -1.89 -2.18
N MET A 424 39.64 -0.99 -1.21
CA MET A 424 40.71 0.01 -1.27
C MET A 424 41.98 -0.56 -0.66
N LYS A 425 43.09 -0.50 -1.40
CA LYS A 425 44.39 -0.98 -0.95
C LYS A 425 45.00 -0.03 0.09
N ASP A 426 45.77 -0.58 1.03
CA ASP A 426 46.58 0.17 2.01
C ASP A 426 45.79 1.12 2.93
N ALA A 427 44.46 0.96 3.03
CA ALA A 427 43.59 1.75 3.90
C ALA A 427 43.50 1.15 5.32
N ALA A 428 44.63 1.10 6.03
CA ALA A 428 44.66 0.66 7.43
C ALA A 428 43.75 1.56 8.29
N ASP A 429 43.00 0.95 9.21
CA ASP A 429 42.04 1.63 10.09
C ASP A 429 40.99 2.48 9.35
N LYS A 430 40.64 2.09 8.11
CA LYS A 430 39.66 2.79 7.25
C LYS A 430 40.06 4.23 6.88
N ALA A 431 41.28 4.69 7.12
CA ALA A 431 41.69 6.08 6.84
C ALA A 431 42.62 6.18 5.62
N PHE A 432 42.53 7.29 4.88
CA PHE A 432 43.41 7.57 3.73
C PHE A 432 43.63 9.08 3.50
N ASP A 433 44.65 9.41 2.72
CA ASP A 433 44.98 10.77 2.30
C ASP A 433 44.23 11.11 1.00
N ALA A 434 43.21 11.98 1.08
CA ALA A 434 42.31 12.25 -0.05
C ALA A 434 43.00 13.01 -1.20
N TYR A 435 44.15 13.64 -0.96
CA TYR A 435 44.95 14.30 -2.00
C TYR A 435 45.81 13.32 -2.82
N LYS A 436 45.86 12.05 -2.44
CA LYS A 436 46.55 11.00 -3.18
C LYS A 436 45.54 10.12 -3.89
N GLU A 437 45.95 9.63 -5.06
CA GLU A 437 45.21 8.57 -5.75
C GLU A 437 45.17 7.31 -4.87
N GLN A 438 43.98 6.72 -4.76
CA GLN A 438 43.75 5.48 -4.03
C GLN A 438 43.69 4.33 -5.02
N THR A 439 44.39 3.23 -4.70
CA THR A 439 44.32 2.02 -5.52
C THR A 439 43.10 1.21 -5.10
N ILE A 440 42.19 0.98 -6.04
CA ILE A 440 41.00 0.17 -5.85
C ILE A 440 41.17 -1.14 -6.61
N GLU A 441 40.91 -2.25 -5.95
CA GLU A 441 41.04 -3.60 -6.49
C GLU A 441 39.66 -4.27 -6.55
N MET A 442 39.41 -5.02 -7.62
CA MET A 442 38.20 -5.85 -7.77
C MET A 442 38.50 -7.23 -8.34
N THR A 443 37.75 -8.24 -7.92
CA THR A 443 37.82 -9.60 -8.47
C THR A 443 36.52 -10.38 -8.26
N SER A 444 36.42 -11.54 -8.90
CA SER A 444 35.35 -12.53 -8.74
C SER A 444 33.98 -12.05 -9.23
N PHE A 445 33.90 -11.82 -10.55
CA PHE A 445 32.66 -11.50 -11.26
C PHE A 445 32.52 -12.33 -12.54
N VAL A 446 31.29 -12.53 -12.99
CA VAL A 446 30.91 -13.35 -14.15
C VAL A 446 30.26 -12.50 -15.23
N ASN A 447 30.41 -12.89 -16.50
CA ASN A 447 29.63 -12.28 -17.59
C ASN A 447 28.32 -13.05 -17.77
N LYS A 448 27.17 -12.44 -17.51
CA LYS A 448 25.85 -13.07 -17.70
C LYS A 448 25.18 -12.73 -19.03
N GLY A 449 25.81 -11.90 -19.85
CA GLY A 449 25.28 -11.44 -21.12
C GLY A 449 25.93 -12.14 -22.31
N LYS A 450 25.82 -11.51 -23.49
CA LYS A 450 26.59 -11.90 -24.68
C LYS A 450 28.09 -11.76 -24.43
N ALA A 451 28.91 -12.32 -25.31
CA ALA A 451 30.37 -12.21 -25.23
C ALA A 451 30.79 -10.74 -25.05
N PHE A 452 31.51 -10.46 -23.95
CA PHE A 452 31.88 -9.12 -23.54
C PHE A 452 33.31 -8.81 -23.97
N LYS A 453 33.49 -7.74 -24.73
CA LYS A 453 34.80 -7.18 -25.07
C LYS A 453 34.87 -5.76 -24.51
N GLY A 454 35.83 -5.49 -23.64
CA GLY A 454 35.96 -4.17 -23.03
C GLY A 454 36.74 -4.17 -21.73
N ASP A 455 36.37 -3.23 -20.85
CA ASP A 455 37.08 -3.01 -19.59
C ASP A 455 36.16 -2.78 -18.40
N VAL A 456 36.75 -2.82 -17.19
CA VAL A 456 36.11 -2.40 -15.94
C VAL A 456 36.67 -1.07 -15.43
N GLY A 457 35.96 -0.47 -14.48
CA GLY A 457 36.38 0.74 -13.80
C GLY A 457 35.59 1.00 -12.53
N VAL A 458 35.81 2.17 -11.94
CA VAL A 458 35.16 2.65 -10.73
C VAL A 458 34.57 4.02 -11.00
N ALA A 459 33.25 4.12 -10.87
CA ALA A 459 32.55 5.39 -10.93
C ALA A 459 32.34 5.96 -9.52
N VAL A 460 32.53 7.27 -9.38
CA VAL A 460 32.35 8.03 -8.13
C VAL A 460 31.06 8.84 -8.21
N TYR A 461 30.21 8.69 -7.20
CA TYR A 461 28.98 9.45 -7.02
C TYR A 461 28.99 10.19 -5.68
N ASP A 462 28.33 11.35 -5.59
CA ASP A 462 28.07 11.99 -4.29
C ASP A 462 26.90 11.31 -3.54
N ALA A 463 26.62 11.80 -2.33
CA ALA A 463 25.55 11.30 -1.47
C ALA A 463 24.16 11.40 -2.10
N GLU A 464 23.93 12.42 -2.94
CA GLU A 464 22.70 12.61 -3.70
C GLU A 464 22.61 11.71 -4.94
N GLY A 465 23.67 10.98 -5.27
CA GLY A 465 23.73 10.07 -6.41
C GLY A 465 24.14 10.72 -7.73
N ASN A 466 24.66 11.95 -7.72
CA ASN A 466 25.20 12.61 -8.91
C ASN A 466 26.58 12.07 -9.26
N PHE A 467 26.79 11.76 -10.53
CA PHE A 467 28.07 11.33 -11.07
C PHE A 467 29.15 12.41 -10.95
N LYS A 468 30.37 12.02 -10.55
CA LYS A 468 31.54 12.92 -10.44
C LYS A 468 32.66 12.56 -11.41
N SER A 469 33.08 11.30 -11.40
CA SER A 469 34.21 10.83 -12.20
C SER A 469 34.15 9.32 -12.41
N VAL A 470 34.91 8.83 -13.39
CA VAL A 470 35.14 7.40 -13.61
C VAL A 470 36.64 7.18 -13.83
N ALA A 471 37.18 6.14 -13.19
CA ALA A 471 38.55 5.68 -13.41
C ALA A 471 38.50 4.24 -13.92
N TYR A 472 39.12 3.98 -15.07
CA TYR A 472 39.16 2.63 -15.67
C TYR A 472 40.39 1.85 -15.21
N SER A 473 40.40 0.54 -15.45
CA SER A 473 41.50 -0.32 -15.07
C SER A 473 42.82 0.09 -15.73
N ASP A 474 43.94 -0.40 -15.19
CA ASP A 474 45.27 -0.20 -15.77
C ASP A 474 45.38 -0.71 -17.23
N ASP A 475 44.45 -1.57 -17.67
CA ASP A 475 44.43 -2.14 -19.03
C ASP A 475 43.65 -1.28 -20.05
N HIS A 476 42.95 -0.22 -19.61
CA HIS A 476 42.02 0.53 -20.46
C HIS A 476 42.68 1.09 -21.72
N ALA A 477 43.89 1.65 -21.57
CA ALA A 477 44.62 2.23 -22.70
C ALA A 477 45.10 1.18 -23.73
N THR A 478 45.15 -0.10 -23.35
CA THR A 478 45.62 -1.20 -24.20
C THR A 478 44.49 -2.14 -24.66
N GLY A 479 43.25 -1.64 -24.65
CA GLY A 479 42.08 -2.38 -25.13
C GLY A 479 41.27 -3.08 -24.03
N GLY A 480 41.56 -2.81 -22.76
CA GLY A 480 40.85 -3.32 -21.59
C GLY A 480 41.32 -4.68 -21.09
N PHE A 481 40.83 -5.08 -19.91
CA PHE A 481 41.22 -6.36 -19.30
C PHE A 481 40.92 -7.54 -20.22
N THR A 482 39.86 -7.46 -21.05
CA THR A 482 39.52 -8.59 -21.93
C THR A 482 40.56 -8.80 -23.01
N GLN A 483 41.20 -7.72 -23.49
CA GLN A 483 42.30 -7.83 -24.44
C GLN A 483 43.55 -8.45 -23.80
N ARG A 484 43.87 -8.07 -22.54
CA ARG A 484 45.01 -8.65 -21.81
C ARG A 484 44.82 -10.14 -21.51
N ILE A 485 43.63 -10.52 -21.04
CA ILE A 485 43.37 -11.87 -20.51
C ILE A 485 42.88 -12.83 -21.61
N PHE A 486 42.04 -12.36 -22.54
CA PHE A 486 41.43 -13.19 -23.59
C PHE A 486 41.95 -12.87 -24.99
N GLY A 487 43.00 -12.05 -25.14
CA GLY A 487 43.52 -11.62 -26.45
C GLY A 487 43.82 -12.77 -27.41
N ASP A 488 44.41 -13.86 -26.90
CA ASP A 488 44.72 -15.07 -27.68
C ASP A 488 43.47 -15.89 -28.08
N TYR A 489 42.32 -15.60 -27.48
CA TYR A 489 41.03 -16.29 -27.68
C TYR A 489 39.97 -15.36 -28.28
N GLY A 490 40.37 -14.34 -29.04
CA GLY A 490 39.45 -13.40 -29.68
C GLY A 490 39.07 -12.18 -28.84
N GLY A 491 39.76 -11.94 -27.72
CA GLY A 491 39.68 -10.72 -26.92
C GLY A 491 38.38 -10.50 -26.15
N SER A 492 37.55 -11.53 -26.02
CA SER A 492 36.20 -11.44 -25.43
C SER A 492 36.00 -12.45 -24.30
N MET A 493 35.37 -12.00 -23.22
CA MET A 493 34.92 -12.83 -22.10
C MET A 493 33.57 -13.45 -22.45
N GLY A 494 33.52 -14.77 -22.66
CA GLY A 494 32.30 -15.51 -22.97
C GLY A 494 31.25 -15.46 -21.86
N THR A 495 30.00 -15.82 -22.20
CA THR A 495 28.91 -15.98 -21.25
C THR A 495 29.26 -17.03 -20.19
N ASP A 496 28.88 -16.76 -18.94
CA ASP A 496 29.16 -17.54 -17.73
C ASP A 496 30.64 -17.74 -17.37
N ASN A 497 31.59 -17.13 -18.11
CA ASN A 497 32.99 -17.13 -17.71
C ASN A 497 33.17 -16.34 -16.41
N LEU A 498 34.00 -16.86 -15.50
CA LEU A 498 34.36 -16.22 -14.24
C LEU A 498 35.69 -15.48 -14.36
N MET A 499 35.72 -14.22 -13.93
CA MET A 499 36.92 -13.43 -13.75
C MET A 499 37.43 -13.58 -12.32
N VAL A 500 38.56 -14.26 -12.16
CA VAL A 500 39.25 -14.44 -10.86
C VAL A 500 40.54 -13.61 -10.73
N HIS A 501 40.97 -12.95 -11.82
CA HIS A 501 42.13 -12.07 -11.77
C HIS A 501 41.76 -10.76 -11.08
N THR A 502 42.61 -10.32 -10.15
CA THR A 502 42.48 -8.99 -9.56
C THR A 502 42.75 -7.92 -10.61
N LEU A 503 41.78 -7.02 -10.77
CA LEU A 503 41.87 -5.84 -11.62
C LEU A 503 42.01 -4.61 -10.72
N SER A 504 42.98 -3.76 -11.03
CA SER A 504 43.27 -2.54 -10.28
C SER A 504 42.97 -1.29 -11.09
N THR A 505 42.57 -0.23 -10.39
CA THR A 505 42.48 1.12 -10.93
C THR A 505 42.90 2.14 -9.87
N LYS A 506 43.24 3.35 -10.30
CA LYS A 506 43.55 4.48 -9.42
C LYS A 506 42.42 5.50 -9.45
N VAL A 507 41.84 5.75 -8.28
CA VAL A 507 40.76 6.73 -8.10
C VAL A 507 41.32 7.97 -7.41
N SER A 508 41.10 9.14 -8.01
CA SER A 508 41.42 10.42 -7.39
C SER A 508 40.18 11.02 -6.73
N PHE A 509 40.35 11.52 -5.51
CA PHE A 509 39.37 12.34 -4.80
C PHE A 509 39.75 13.82 -4.79
N ASP A 510 40.81 14.18 -5.54
CA ASP A 510 41.29 15.56 -5.61
C ASP A 510 40.20 16.49 -6.16
N ALA A 511 40.13 17.69 -5.60
CA ALA A 511 39.11 18.70 -5.86
C ALA A 511 37.64 18.33 -5.53
N LEU A 512 37.36 17.17 -4.93
CA LEU A 512 36.03 16.88 -4.39
C LEU A 512 35.82 17.62 -3.06
N PRO A 513 34.67 18.28 -2.84
CA PRO A 513 34.36 18.94 -1.58
C PRO A 513 34.16 17.93 -0.45
N ASN A 514 34.21 18.41 0.80
CA ASN A 514 33.87 17.59 1.97
C ASN A 514 32.44 17.00 1.82
N GLY A 515 32.28 15.74 2.20
CA GLY A 515 31.01 15.01 2.04
C GLY A 515 31.20 13.50 1.90
N TYR A 516 30.10 12.81 1.60
CA TYR A 516 30.09 11.36 1.35
C TYR A 516 30.09 11.05 -0.13
N TYR A 517 30.87 10.04 -0.52
CA TYR A 517 30.99 9.58 -1.89
C TYR A 517 30.93 8.06 -1.97
N ARG A 518 30.27 7.56 -3.01
CA ARG A 518 30.15 6.13 -3.30
C ARG A 518 30.95 5.76 -4.53
N LEU A 519 31.79 4.75 -4.37
CA LEU A 519 32.53 4.10 -5.43
C LEU A 519 31.74 2.87 -5.87
N VAL A 520 31.46 2.81 -7.16
CA VAL A 520 30.63 1.77 -7.77
C VAL A 520 31.43 1.08 -8.89
N PRO A 521 31.57 -0.25 -8.86
CA PRO A 521 32.15 -0.99 -9.97
C PRO A 521 31.33 -0.82 -11.25
N VAL A 522 32.01 -0.46 -12.34
CA VAL A 522 31.41 -0.25 -13.65
C VAL A 522 32.16 -1.01 -14.73
N CYS A 523 31.54 -1.21 -15.88
CA CYS A 523 32.14 -1.80 -17.06
C CYS A 523 31.79 -1.00 -18.31
N ALA A 524 32.69 -0.98 -19.29
CA ALA A 524 32.49 -0.31 -20.56
C ALA A 524 32.85 -1.28 -21.69
N ALA A 525 31.94 -1.43 -22.66
CA ALA A 525 32.21 -2.23 -23.84
C ALA A 525 33.07 -1.45 -24.84
N MET A 526 33.91 -2.17 -25.57
CA MET A 526 34.61 -1.65 -26.74
C MET A 526 33.78 -1.96 -27.99
N GLY A 527 33.44 -0.93 -28.77
CA GLY A 527 32.80 -1.06 -30.07
C GLY A 527 33.69 -1.73 -31.12
N GLU A 528 33.08 -2.20 -32.21
CA GLU A 528 33.82 -2.81 -33.33
C GLU A 528 34.80 -1.82 -34.00
N ASP A 529 34.48 -0.53 -33.94
CA ASP A 529 35.31 0.57 -34.43
C ASP A 529 36.46 0.95 -33.49
N GLY A 530 36.58 0.26 -32.34
CA GLY A 530 37.60 0.51 -31.34
C GLY A 530 37.32 1.71 -30.42
N THR A 531 36.09 2.20 -30.40
CA THR A 531 35.65 3.26 -29.47
C THR A 531 35.05 2.68 -28.19
N TRP A 532 35.21 3.39 -27.07
CA TRP A 532 34.60 3.00 -25.80
C TRP A 532 33.13 3.44 -25.76
N GLY A 533 32.24 2.52 -25.43
CA GLY A 533 30.85 2.83 -25.11
C GLY A 533 30.71 3.43 -23.72
N ASP A 534 29.49 3.88 -23.40
CA ASP A 534 29.14 4.35 -22.07
C ASP A 534 29.36 3.25 -21.01
N PHE A 535 29.78 3.66 -19.81
CA PHE A 535 29.95 2.71 -18.71
C PHE A 535 28.60 2.34 -18.09
N LEU A 536 28.50 1.10 -17.60
CA LEU A 536 27.35 0.57 -16.88
C LEU A 536 27.75 0.02 -15.53
N ARG A 537 26.86 0.12 -14.55
CA ARG A 537 27.05 -0.49 -13.24
C ARG A 537 27.07 -2.01 -13.35
N MET A 538 28.02 -2.63 -12.67
CA MET A 538 28.06 -4.08 -12.55
C MET A 538 26.97 -4.55 -11.58
N LYS A 539 26.39 -5.71 -11.83
CA LYS A 539 25.28 -6.28 -11.05
C LYS A 539 25.77 -6.98 -9.79
N LYS A 540 24.93 -6.98 -8.75
CA LYS A 540 25.22 -7.56 -7.42
C LYS A 540 26.59 -7.14 -6.90
N ALA A 541 27.02 -5.92 -7.21
CA ALA A 541 28.38 -5.46 -6.94
C ALA A 541 28.51 -4.86 -5.54
N PRO A 542 29.59 -5.14 -4.81
CA PRO A 542 29.92 -4.39 -3.61
C PRO A 542 30.20 -2.93 -3.94
N THR A 543 29.99 -2.04 -2.96
CA THR A 543 30.35 -0.62 -3.06
C THR A 543 31.27 -0.25 -1.92
N ILE A 544 32.06 0.80 -2.13
CA ILE A 544 32.83 1.46 -1.08
C ILE A 544 32.21 2.84 -0.88
N GLU A 545 31.92 3.21 0.36
CA GLU A 545 31.53 4.58 0.70
C GLU A 545 32.68 5.24 1.48
N VAL A 546 32.98 6.48 1.12
CA VAL A 546 34.00 7.29 1.78
C VAL A 546 33.45 8.63 2.24
N GLU A 547 33.89 9.07 3.40
CA GLU A 547 33.69 10.41 3.96
C GLU A 547 34.96 11.22 3.74
N LEU A 548 34.84 12.39 3.12
CA LEU A 548 35.93 13.35 2.94
C LEU A 548 35.77 14.54 3.89
N THR A 549 36.82 14.84 4.65
CA THR A 549 36.87 15.97 5.59
C THR A 549 38.25 16.61 5.58
N ASP A 550 38.36 17.82 5.04
CA ASP A 550 39.55 18.68 5.06
C ASP A 550 40.82 17.96 4.55
N GLY A 551 40.69 17.26 3.41
CA GLY A 551 41.78 16.51 2.77
C GLY A 551 42.07 15.15 3.39
N LYS A 552 41.30 14.71 4.39
CA LYS A 552 41.34 13.35 4.94
C LYS A 552 40.15 12.55 4.45
N GLY A 553 40.39 11.30 4.10
CA GLY A 553 39.36 10.34 3.72
C GLY A 553 39.18 9.27 4.79
N ARG A 554 37.94 8.81 4.95
CA ARG A 554 37.57 7.69 5.81
C ARG A 554 36.58 6.77 5.10
N ILE A 555 36.80 5.47 5.13
CA ILE A 555 35.88 4.47 4.58
C ILE A 555 34.74 4.26 5.58
N SER A 556 33.51 4.58 5.19
CA SER A 556 32.28 4.35 5.97
C SER A 556 31.56 3.07 5.58
N GLU A 557 31.85 2.51 4.40
CA GLU A 557 31.29 1.23 3.92
C GLU A 557 32.34 0.51 3.08
N THR A 558 32.51 -0.80 3.31
CA THR A 558 33.34 -1.67 2.46
C THR A 558 32.81 -3.10 2.52
N CYS A 559 33.04 -3.89 1.48
CA CYS A 559 32.67 -5.29 1.49
C CYS A 559 33.45 -6.07 2.58
N SER A 560 32.80 -7.09 3.14
CA SER A 560 33.40 -8.02 4.08
C SER A 560 33.54 -9.41 3.45
N THR A 561 34.75 -9.98 3.49
CA THR A 561 35.08 -11.28 2.91
C THR A 561 35.15 -12.41 3.94
N GLU A 562 35.27 -12.07 5.23
CA GLU A 562 35.48 -13.06 6.30
C GLU A 562 34.21 -13.32 7.10
N ASN A 563 33.47 -12.26 7.44
CA ASN A 563 32.25 -12.32 8.24
C ASN A 563 31.09 -11.63 7.54
N VAL A 564 29.88 -12.09 7.79
CA VAL A 564 28.67 -11.39 7.36
C VAL A 564 28.51 -10.15 8.22
N VAL A 565 28.37 -9.00 7.58
CA VAL A 565 28.11 -7.72 8.26
C VAL A 565 27.00 -7.02 7.49
N PHE A 566 25.99 -6.55 8.22
CA PHE A 566 24.98 -5.67 7.66
C PHE A 566 25.30 -4.22 7.96
N GLN A 567 24.73 -3.30 7.19
CA GLN A 567 24.76 -1.87 7.50
C GLN A 567 23.37 -1.26 7.36
N LEU A 568 22.98 -0.45 8.34
CA LEU A 568 21.80 0.39 8.25
C LEU A 568 22.11 1.57 7.34
N MET A 569 21.35 1.74 6.27
CA MET A 569 21.69 2.68 5.19
C MET A 569 21.17 4.10 5.42
N ASN A 570 20.08 4.26 6.17
CA ASN A 570 19.44 5.55 6.39
C ASN A 570 18.55 5.54 7.66
N GLN A 571 18.04 6.71 8.03
CA GLN A 571 17.04 6.83 9.09
C GLN A 571 15.79 6.03 8.72
N PRO A 572 15.15 5.32 9.68
CA PRO A 572 13.97 4.54 9.38
C PRO A 572 12.83 5.44 8.90
N ARG A 573 12.18 5.03 7.82
CA ARG A 573 10.96 5.68 7.35
C ARG A 573 9.79 5.15 8.19
N LEU A 574 8.87 6.02 8.59
CA LEU A 574 7.66 5.61 9.30
C LEU A 574 6.43 5.68 8.37
N SER A 575 5.47 4.77 8.58
CA SER A 575 4.17 4.79 7.88
C SER A 575 3.25 5.92 8.33
N ALA A 576 3.41 6.38 9.57
CA ALA A 576 2.70 7.49 10.19
C ALA A 576 3.51 7.99 11.41
N ASN A 577 3.07 9.06 12.06
CA ASN A 577 3.65 9.51 13.33
C ASN A 577 3.57 8.39 14.38
N ALA A 578 4.65 8.19 15.15
CA ALA A 578 4.66 7.21 16.23
C ALA A 578 3.92 7.77 17.46
N GLU A 579 2.60 7.66 17.47
CA GLU A 579 1.76 8.12 18.58
C GLU A 579 1.73 7.11 19.74
N GLN A 580 1.68 7.62 20.97
CA GLN A 580 1.49 6.80 22.17
C GLN A 580 0.24 5.91 22.06
N GLY A 581 0.38 4.62 22.36
CA GLY A 581 -0.73 3.65 22.33
C GLY A 581 -1.12 3.15 20.93
N GLU A 582 -0.49 3.66 19.87
CA GLU A 582 -0.74 3.24 18.50
C GLU A 582 0.25 2.19 18.02
N SER A 583 -0.06 1.56 16.89
CA SER A 583 0.88 0.68 16.18
C SER A 583 1.23 1.29 14.83
N ILE A 584 2.52 1.34 14.52
CA ILE A 584 3.03 1.87 13.25
C ILE A 584 3.96 0.86 12.59
N TYR A 585 4.12 0.93 11.27
CA TYR A 585 5.23 0.30 10.58
C TYR A 585 6.41 1.26 10.48
N ALA A 586 7.60 0.79 10.88
CA ALA A 586 8.90 1.42 10.68
C ALA A 586 9.71 0.60 9.68
N TYR A 587 10.29 1.24 8.67
CA TYR A 587 10.94 0.61 7.54
C TYR A 587 12.45 0.86 7.64
N PHE A 588 13.22 -0.23 7.73
CA PHE A 588 14.67 -0.18 7.92
C PHE A 588 15.39 -0.65 6.65
N ASN A 589 16.23 0.18 6.06
CA ASN A 589 17.03 -0.21 4.92
C ASN A 589 18.34 -0.87 5.38
N LEU A 590 18.40 -2.19 5.30
CA LEU A 590 19.60 -2.96 5.63
C LEU A 590 20.30 -3.44 4.36
N LYS A 591 21.62 -3.26 4.32
CA LYS A 591 22.46 -3.76 3.24
C LYS A 591 23.36 -4.89 3.71
N ASN A 592 23.46 -5.95 2.93
CA ASN A 592 24.44 -7.02 3.14
C ASN A 592 25.78 -6.62 2.53
N LEU A 593 26.81 -6.46 3.37
CA LEU A 593 28.16 -6.11 2.93
C LEU A 593 28.98 -7.33 2.47
N ASN A 594 28.40 -8.53 2.50
CA ASN A 594 29.00 -9.77 1.99
C ASN A 594 28.27 -10.24 0.73
N GLY A 595 28.96 -11.02 -0.11
CA GLY A 595 28.40 -11.54 -1.36
C GLY A 595 27.48 -12.74 -1.19
N MET A 596 27.52 -13.43 -0.03
CA MET A 596 26.62 -14.54 0.24
C MET A 596 25.28 -14.03 0.80
N PRO A 597 24.13 -14.50 0.27
CA PRO A 597 22.81 -14.27 0.86
C PRO A 597 22.73 -14.78 2.30
N ARG A 598 21.97 -14.08 3.15
CA ARG A 598 21.84 -14.44 4.55
C ARG A 598 20.43 -14.26 5.08
N ASP A 599 20.00 -15.26 5.81
CA ASP A 599 18.77 -15.24 6.58
C ASP A 599 19.02 -14.70 7.98
N CYS A 600 18.18 -13.79 8.45
CA CYS A 600 18.25 -13.30 9.83
C CYS A 600 16.87 -13.00 10.43
N TYR A 601 16.77 -13.18 11.75
CA TYR A 601 15.71 -12.59 12.56
C TYR A 601 16.13 -11.20 12.98
N LEU A 602 15.19 -10.28 13.05
CA LEU A 602 15.46 -8.90 13.44
C LEU A 602 14.84 -8.56 14.78
N ARG A 603 15.49 -7.67 15.52
CA ARG A 603 14.94 -7.06 16.72
C ARG A 603 15.20 -5.57 16.69
N VAL A 604 14.17 -4.81 17.04
CA VAL A 604 14.20 -3.35 17.12
C VAL A 604 14.04 -2.95 18.57
N GLN A 605 15.04 -2.26 19.09
CA GLN A 605 14.99 -1.66 20.42
C GLN A 605 14.97 -0.13 20.29
N LEU A 606 14.13 0.53 21.08
CA LEU A 606 14.23 1.97 21.31
C LEU A 606 14.95 2.20 22.62
N LEU A 607 15.96 3.05 22.58
CA LEU A 607 16.79 3.45 23.71
C LEU A 607 16.48 4.89 24.09
N ASP A 608 16.30 5.13 25.39
CA ASP A 608 16.19 6.48 25.93
C ASP A 608 17.56 7.19 26.04
N GLU A 609 17.57 8.42 26.56
CA GLU A 609 18.80 9.20 26.78
C GLU A 609 19.80 8.49 27.72
N ALA A 610 19.32 7.65 28.64
CA ALA A 610 20.13 6.85 29.56
C ALA A 610 20.56 5.50 28.95
N LYS A 611 20.33 5.30 27.64
CA LYS A 611 20.60 4.06 26.89
C LYS A 611 19.86 2.84 27.44
N GLN A 612 18.74 3.04 28.13
CA GLN A 612 17.87 1.96 28.58
C GLN A 612 16.87 1.59 27.49
N VAL A 613 16.62 0.30 27.34
CA VAL A 613 15.63 -0.22 26.39
C VAL A 613 14.23 0.09 26.91
N VAL A 614 13.50 0.96 26.22
CA VAL A 614 12.13 1.37 26.55
C VAL A 614 11.08 0.73 25.64
N LEU A 615 11.48 0.23 24.49
CA LEU A 615 10.67 -0.60 23.60
C LEU A 615 11.56 -1.70 23.03
N ASN A 616 11.05 -2.93 22.98
CA ASN A 616 11.78 -4.08 22.47
C ASN A 616 10.85 -4.94 21.62
N THR A 617 10.95 -4.80 20.31
CA THR A 617 10.12 -5.53 19.34
C THR A 617 10.97 -6.57 18.63
N ARG A 618 10.59 -7.83 18.78
CA ARG A 618 11.18 -8.94 18.03
C ARG A 618 10.40 -9.21 16.76
N VAL A 619 11.13 -9.54 15.71
CA VAL A 619 10.60 -10.07 14.45
C VAL A 619 10.86 -11.55 14.42
N ASP A 620 9.84 -12.36 14.72
CA ASP A 620 9.93 -13.83 14.71
C ASP A 620 9.92 -14.42 13.28
N GLN A 621 10.02 -13.56 12.27
CA GLN A 621 10.05 -13.90 10.87
C GLN A 621 11.47 -13.87 10.34
N LEU A 622 11.91 -14.99 9.78
CA LEU A 622 13.19 -15.09 9.09
C LEU A 622 13.17 -14.27 7.79
N THR A 623 14.15 -13.38 7.63
CA THR A 623 14.26 -12.48 6.47
C THR A 623 15.57 -12.76 5.72
N GLU A 624 15.47 -13.13 4.45
CA GLU A 624 16.63 -13.27 3.57
C GLU A 624 17.08 -11.89 3.04
N ILE A 625 18.37 -11.59 3.14
CA ILE A 625 19.00 -10.41 2.55
C ILE A 625 20.07 -10.88 1.55
N GLU A 626 19.82 -10.68 0.25
CA GLU A 626 20.73 -11.08 -0.83
C GLU A 626 22.10 -10.38 -0.71
N GLY A 627 23.16 -11.06 -1.15
CA GLY A 627 24.52 -10.54 -1.08
C GLY A 627 24.73 -9.24 -1.87
N PHE A 628 25.47 -8.30 -1.28
CA PHE A 628 25.72 -6.95 -1.80
C PHE A 628 24.48 -6.10 -2.09
N THR A 629 23.27 -6.55 -1.72
CA THR A 629 22.03 -5.82 -1.96
C THR A 629 21.53 -5.09 -0.71
N GLU A 630 20.74 -4.05 -0.94
CA GLU A 630 19.96 -3.35 0.07
C GLU A 630 18.53 -3.87 0.06
N MET A 631 17.93 -4.02 1.24
CA MET A 631 16.55 -4.42 1.43
C MET A 631 15.86 -3.50 2.44
N GLU A 632 14.70 -2.97 2.08
CA GLU A 632 13.82 -2.24 3.00
C GLU A 632 12.97 -3.25 3.80
N ILE A 633 13.10 -3.22 5.13
CA ILE A 633 12.52 -4.21 6.03
C ILE A 633 11.50 -3.54 6.98
N PRO A 634 10.19 -3.72 6.75
CA PRO A 634 9.14 -3.08 7.55
C PRO A 634 8.82 -3.84 8.85
N VAL A 635 9.09 -3.25 10.00
CA VAL A 635 8.79 -3.76 11.34
C VAL A 635 7.55 -3.06 11.89
N LYS A 636 6.56 -3.83 12.35
CA LYS A 636 5.44 -3.28 13.12
C LYS A 636 5.88 -2.99 14.56
N LEU A 637 5.86 -1.73 14.96
CA LEU A 637 6.13 -1.27 16.32
C LEU A 637 4.81 -0.96 17.04
N SER A 638 4.62 -1.51 18.23
CA SER A 638 3.50 -1.15 19.12
C SER A 638 4.01 -0.17 20.16
N ILE A 639 3.61 1.09 20.07
CA ILE A 639 4.09 2.17 20.94
C ILE A 639 3.29 2.12 22.25
N PRO A 640 3.93 1.92 23.42
CA PRO A 640 3.23 1.93 24.71
C PRO A 640 2.53 3.27 24.99
N THR A 641 1.40 3.24 25.69
CA THR A 641 0.67 4.46 26.09
C THR A 641 1.42 5.31 27.11
N ASP A 642 2.31 4.69 27.89
CA ASP A 642 3.12 5.30 28.94
C ASP A 642 4.53 5.71 28.45
N LEU A 643 4.89 5.39 27.21
CA LEU A 643 6.17 5.80 26.64
C LEU A 643 6.19 7.31 26.44
N THR A 644 7.07 8.03 27.14
CA THR A 644 7.16 9.49 27.09
C THR A 644 7.36 10.00 25.64
N PRO A 645 6.66 11.06 25.19
CA PRO A 645 6.95 11.66 23.90
C PRO A 645 8.38 12.23 23.88
N ALA A 646 9.23 11.66 23.04
CA ALA A 646 10.65 12.00 22.93
C ALA A 646 11.26 11.42 21.65
N ARG A 647 12.49 11.80 21.37
CA ARG A 647 13.31 11.18 20.32
C ARG A 647 14.12 10.03 20.92
N TYR A 648 13.87 8.82 20.42
CA TYR A 648 14.52 7.60 20.89
C TYR A 648 15.55 7.11 19.88
N GLU A 649 16.69 6.63 20.37
CA GLU A 649 17.70 6.00 19.52
C GLU A 649 17.29 4.57 19.19
N VAL A 650 17.48 4.16 17.94
CA VAL A 650 17.18 2.81 17.49
C VAL A 650 18.42 1.94 17.58
N LYS A 651 18.28 0.78 18.21
CA LYS A 651 19.25 -0.31 18.12
C LYS A 651 18.61 -1.48 17.37
N LEU A 652 19.23 -1.87 16.26
CA LEU A 652 18.87 -3.06 15.51
C LEU A 652 19.79 -4.22 15.91
N GLU A 653 19.21 -5.41 16.05
CA GLU A 653 19.93 -6.66 16.22
C GLU A 653 19.46 -7.64 15.14
N ALA A 654 20.41 -8.35 14.52
CA ALA A 654 20.15 -9.42 13.58
C ALA A 654 20.71 -10.72 14.14
N THR A 655 19.93 -11.79 14.16
CA THR A 655 20.39 -13.12 14.62
C THR A 655 20.20 -14.17 13.54
N ARG A 656 21.14 -15.12 13.49
CA ARG A 656 21.08 -16.27 12.57
C ARG A 656 20.08 -17.31 13.05
N ASP A 657 19.99 -17.47 14.35
CA ASP A 657 19.18 -18.46 15.03
C ASP A 657 17.98 -17.82 15.73
N GLN A 658 16.95 -18.64 15.96
CA GLN A 658 15.74 -18.21 16.64
C GLN A 658 15.94 -18.14 18.16
N GLU A 659 17.01 -18.72 18.69
CA GLU A 659 17.36 -18.68 20.10
C GLU A 659 18.13 -17.39 20.46
N GLU A 660 18.46 -16.56 19.47
CA GLU A 660 19.21 -15.30 19.60
C GLU A 660 20.57 -15.50 20.27
N THR A 661 21.31 -16.53 19.83
CA THR A 661 22.63 -16.89 20.36
C THR A 661 23.77 -16.54 19.41
N ASP A 662 23.50 -16.42 18.11
CA ASP A 662 24.46 -16.07 17.06
C ASP A 662 24.01 -14.80 16.31
N PHE A 663 24.77 -13.73 16.49
CA PHE A 663 24.41 -12.40 15.98
C PHE A 663 25.20 -12.04 14.72
N TYR A 664 24.51 -11.45 13.76
CA TYR A 664 25.16 -10.70 12.69
C TYR A 664 25.41 -9.26 13.15
N PRO A 665 26.66 -8.76 13.02
CA PRO A 665 26.95 -7.36 13.24
C PRO A 665 26.12 -6.48 12.29
N ILE A 666 25.55 -5.40 12.82
CA ILE A 666 24.91 -4.33 12.05
C ILE A 666 25.66 -3.04 12.32
N ASN A 667 26.30 -2.49 11.30
CA ASN A 667 26.88 -1.16 11.36
C ASN A 667 25.79 -0.09 11.35
N ASN A 668 26.04 1.00 12.08
CA ASN A 668 25.22 2.21 12.05
C ASN A 668 25.27 2.88 10.66
N ILE A 669 24.44 3.91 10.48
CA ILE A 669 24.44 4.72 9.26
C ILE A 669 25.83 5.34 9.10
N HIS A 670 26.41 5.21 7.91
CA HIS A 670 27.79 5.61 7.62
C HIS A 670 28.83 5.06 8.62
N ASP A 671 28.54 3.90 9.22
CA ASP A 671 29.24 3.20 10.31
C ASP A 671 29.33 3.90 11.68
N LYS A 672 28.73 5.09 11.84
CA LYS A 672 28.83 5.89 13.08
C LYS A 672 27.52 6.52 13.54
N ASP A 673 26.65 6.89 12.62
CA ASP A 673 25.47 7.70 12.91
C ASP A 673 24.29 6.83 13.34
N ALA A 674 23.76 7.10 14.53
CA ALA A 674 22.63 6.36 15.07
C ALA A 674 21.32 6.69 14.35
N ALA A 675 20.42 5.71 14.28
CA ALA A 675 19.05 5.91 13.82
C ALA A 675 18.14 6.36 14.97
N TYR A 676 17.07 7.07 14.66
CA TYR A 676 16.12 7.59 15.65
C TYR A 676 14.67 7.43 15.23
N ILE A 677 13.78 7.31 16.21
CA ILE A 677 12.32 7.38 16.04
C ILE A 677 11.78 8.41 17.03
N GLU A 678 11.00 9.36 16.52
CA GLU A 678 10.31 10.36 17.34
C GLU A 678 8.93 9.85 17.72
N VAL A 679 8.68 9.74 19.02
CA VAL A 679 7.38 9.39 19.60
C VAL A 679 6.67 10.67 20.01
N VAL A 680 5.43 10.83 19.55
CA VAL A 680 4.61 12.01 19.80
C VAL A 680 3.40 11.67 20.69
N LYS A 681 2.87 12.68 21.38
CA LYS A 681 1.66 12.53 22.19
C LYS A 681 0.47 12.22 21.26
N ALA A 682 -0.32 11.21 21.60
CA ALA A 682 -1.55 10.92 20.86
C ALA A 682 -2.55 12.09 20.99
N GLU A 683 -3.25 12.42 19.91
CA GLU A 683 -4.34 13.38 19.95
C GLU A 683 -5.52 12.82 20.79
N GLU A 684 -6.08 13.63 21.70
CA GLU A 684 -7.27 13.23 22.45
C GLU A 684 -8.47 13.12 21.50
N LYS A 685 -8.88 11.89 21.18
CA LYS A 685 -10.08 11.65 20.38
C LYS A 685 -11.34 11.83 21.25
N PRO A 686 -12.34 12.60 20.79
CA PRO A 686 -13.64 12.71 21.47
C PRO A 686 -14.29 11.33 21.65
N LEU A 687 -15.09 11.14 22.70
CA LEU A 687 -15.69 9.83 23.00
C LEU A 687 -16.63 9.36 21.88
N MET A 688 -17.52 10.23 21.39
CA MET A 688 -18.56 9.88 20.41
C MET A 688 -18.16 10.26 18.99
N ALA A 689 -18.24 9.29 18.08
CA ALA A 689 -18.17 9.49 16.64
C ALA A 689 -19.55 9.78 16.02
N LYS A 690 -20.63 9.37 16.69
CA LYS A 690 -22.00 9.55 16.22
C LYS A 690 -22.98 9.69 17.39
N VAL A 691 -23.81 10.72 17.32
CA VAL A 691 -25.03 10.92 18.13
C VAL A 691 -26.07 11.51 17.18
N GLU A 692 -26.92 10.65 16.61
CA GLU A 692 -27.89 11.05 15.58
C GLU A 692 -29.32 10.86 16.09
N VAL A 693 -30.08 11.95 16.18
CA VAL A 693 -31.50 11.94 16.59
C VAL A 693 -32.39 11.83 15.37
N PHE A 694 -33.46 11.03 15.44
CA PHE A 694 -34.41 10.84 14.35
C PHE A 694 -35.84 10.59 14.86
N PHE A 695 -36.84 10.81 14.00
CA PHE A 695 -38.19 10.32 14.25
C PHE A 695 -38.40 8.96 13.59
N SER A 696 -39.21 8.12 14.20
CA SER A 696 -39.61 6.83 13.66
C SER A 696 -41.13 6.73 13.63
N ASP A 697 -41.68 6.31 12.48
CA ASP A 697 -43.12 6.22 12.28
C ASP A 697 -43.73 4.91 12.82
N ASN A 698 -45.01 4.69 12.52
CA ASN A 698 -45.76 3.49 12.92
C ASN A 698 -45.22 2.16 12.40
N SER A 699 -44.36 2.18 11.39
CA SER A 699 -43.67 1.01 10.84
C SER A 699 -42.30 0.77 11.47
N GLU A 700 -41.94 1.58 12.47
CA GLU A 700 -40.61 1.66 13.09
C GLU A 700 -39.50 2.02 12.08
N GLN A 701 -39.86 2.57 10.92
CA GLN A 701 -38.91 3.10 9.96
C GLN A 701 -38.54 4.53 10.30
N LYS A 702 -37.28 4.89 10.01
CA LYS A 702 -36.78 6.26 10.18
C LYS A 702 -37.47 7.20 9.20
N VAL A 703 -37.94 8.34 9.71
CA VAL A 703 -38.51 9.42 8.90
C VAL A 703 -37.37 10.26 8.31
N GLU A 704 -36.98 9.97 7.07
CA GLU A 704 -35.81 10.59 6.41
C GLU A 704 -35.93 12.11 6.21
N SER A 705 -37.15 12.66 6.18
CA SER A 705 -37.36 14.10 6.05
C SER A 705 -36.95 14.90 7.29
N GLY A 706 -36.81 14.24 8.45
CA GLY A 706 -36.67 14.92 9.75
C GLY A 706 -37.92 15.68 10.20
N VAL A 707 -39.02 15.60 9.45
CA VAL A 707 -40.30 16.27 9.73
C VAL A 707 -41.39 15.22 9.91
N LEU A 708 -42.08 15.28 11.05
CA LEU A 708 -43.15 14.36 11.42
C LEU A 708 -44.47 15.13 11.60
N ASP A 709 -45.47 14.80 10.79
CA ASP A 709 -46.84 15.31 10.93
C ASP A 709 -47.68 14.38 11.82
N MET A 710 -47.97 14.83 13.03
CA MET A 710 -48.77 14.09 14.02
C MET A 710 -50.26 13.99 13.64
N SER A 711 -50.75 14.75 12.65
CA SER A 711 -52.11 14.61 12.12
C SER A 711 -52.24 13.40 11.20
N GLN A 712 -51.16 13.04 10.51
CA GLN A 712 -51.09 11.88 9.60
C GLN A 712 -50.54 10.64 10.31
N THR A 713 -49.72 10.83 11.35
CA THR A 713 -49.06 9.76 12.09
C THR A 713 -49.65 9.62 13.49
N SER A 714 -50.49 8.59 13.67
CA SER A 714 -51.21 8.37 14.93
C SER A 714 -50.33 7.98 16.12
N LEU A 715 -49.17 7.38 15.86
CA LEU A 715 -48.22 6.86 16.83
C LEU A 715 -46.80 6.98 16.22
N PHE A 716 -45.81 7.38 17.03
CA PHE A 716 -44.42 7.55 16.58
C PHE A 716 -43.45 7.41 17.75
N LYS A 717 -42.15 7.33 17.45
CA LYS A 717 -41.06 7.33 18.44
C LYS A 717 -40.02 8.39 18.09
N ILE A 718 -39.28 8.84 19.10
CA ILE A 718 -38.03 9.56 18.93
C ILE A 718 -36.90 8.55 19.14
N GLY A 719 -35.96 8.48 18.21
CA GLY A 719 -34.82 7.58 18.27
C GLY A 719 -33.49 8.33 18.32
N VAL A 720 -32.47 7.69 18.89
CA VAL A 720 -31.08 8.16 18.83
C VAL A 720 -30.14 7.01 18.46
N LEU A 721 -29.17 7.27 17.57
CA LEU A 721 -28.09 6.35 17.23
C LEU A 721 -26.79 6.82 17.88
N LEU A 722 -26.18 5.96 18.69
CA LEU A 722 -24.89 6.22 19.36
C LEU A 722 -23.77 5.35 18.77
N ARG A 723 -22.59 5.94 18.58
CA ARG A 723 -21.34 5.21 18.23
C ARG A 723 -20.11 5.95 18.73
N THR A 724 -19.14 5.23 19.31
CA THR A 724 -17.88 5.82 19.77
C THR A 724 -16.84 5.95 18.64
N ASN A 725 -15.82 6.77 18.84
CA ASN A 725 -14.64 6.81 17.95
C ASN A 725 -13.86 5.49 18.00
N GLU A 726 -13.10 5.23 16.94
CA GLU A 726 -12.32 3.99 16.82
C GLU A 726 -11.49 3.71 18.07
N LYS A 727 -11.53 2.45 18.53
CA LYS A 727 -10.85 1.93 19.73
C LYS A 727 -11.34 2.50 21.07
N LEU A 728 -12.42 3.29 21.08
CA LEU A 728 -13.10 3.72 22.31
C LEU A 728 -14.39 2.91 22.54
N SER A 729 -14.78 2.77 23.79
CA SER A 729 -16.07 2.21 24.20
C SER A 729 -16.66 3.02 25.35
N TYR A 730 -17.99 3.03 25.44
CA TYR A 730 -18.73 3.60 26.55
C TYR A 730 -19.66 2.53 27.12
N GLU A 731 -19.58 2.30 28.42
CA GLU A 731 -20.49 1.41 29.15
C GLU A 731 -21.03 2.21 30.33
N GLY A 732 -22.34 2.35 30.39
CA GLY A 732 -23.00 3.06 31.47
C GLY A 732 -24.40 3.53 31.11
N HIS A 733 -25.03 4.11 32.11
CA HIS A 733 -26.37 4.65 32.00
C HIS A 733 -26.41 5.83 31.02
N VAL A 734 -27.44 5.88 30.18
CA VAL A 734 -27.71 7.02 29.29
C VAL A 734 -29.15 7.48 29.39
N LYS A 735 -29.34 8.78 29.20
CA LYS A 735 -30.66 9.41 29.25
C LYS A 735 -30.81 10.50 28.20
N MET A 736 -31.95 10.54 27.53
CA MET A 736 -32.28 11.65 26.63
C MET A 736 -33.05 12.76 27.36
N MET A 737 -32.55 13.98 27.26
CA MET A 737 -33.18 15.19 27.78
C MET A 737 -33.40 16.21 26.66
N CYS A 738 -34.43 17.02 26.79
CA CYS A 738 -34.76 18.10 25.87
C CYS A 738 -34.93 19.39 26.66
N GLU A 739 -34.10 20.39 26.39
CA GLU A 739 -34.16 21.70 27.06
C GLU A 739 -34.94 22.68 26.21
N ASP A 740 -35.99 23.26 26.77
CA ASP A 740 -36.75 24.34 26.16
C ASP A 740 -35.84 25.57 25.99
N VAL A 741 -35.62 26.00 24.75
CA VAL A 741 -34.70 27.11 24.44
C VAL A 741 -35.22 28.45 24.98
N GLU A 742 -36.54 28.61 25.13
CA GLU A 742 -37.14 29.86 25.62
C GLU A 742 -37.23 29.91 27.15
N LEU A 743 -37.62 28.79 27.76
CA LEU A 743 -37.87 28.71 29.21
C LEU A 743 -36.69 28.17 30.02
N CYS A 744 -35.68 27.59 29.36
CA CYS A 744 -34.57 26.86 29.97
C CYS A 744 -35.04 25.71 30.90
N GLU A 745 -36.25 25.19 30.67
CA GLU A 745 -36.79 24.03 31.40
C GLU A 745 -36.43 22.74 30.67
N THR A 746 -35.99 21.72 31.42
CA THR A 746 -35.62 20.42 30.83
C THR A 746 -36.74 19.40 30.98
N VAL A 747 -37.07 18.72 29.88
CA VAL A 747 -38.04 17.63 29.83
C VAL A 747 -37.33 16.33 29.44
N ALA A 748 -37.59 15.26 30.20
CA ALA A 748 -37.05 13.93 29.88
C ALA A 748 -37.87 13.25 28.77
N VAL A 749 -37.20 12.60 27.82
CA VAL A 749 -37.87 11.78 26.80
C VAL A 749 -37.99 10.36 27.31
N ASN A 750 -39.18 10.01 27.81
CA ASN A 750 -39.44 8.70 28.39
C ASN A 750 -39.18 7.57 27.38
N GLY A 751 -38.47 6.52 27.82
CA GLY A 751 -38.08 5.36 27.02
C GLY A 751 -36.60 5.33 26.62
N ILE A 752 -35.89 6.46 26.71
CA ILE A 752 -34.43 6.53 26.51
C ILE A 752 -33.80 6.91 27.87
N ASP A 753 -33.72 5.91 28.75
CA ASP A 753 -33.22 5.97 30.13
C ASP A 753 -32.82 4.53 30.50
N ASP A 754 -31.61 4.11 30.11
CA ASP A 754 -31.17 2.70 30.21
C ASP A 754 -29.64 2.57 30.26
N ASP A 755 -29.14 1.42 30.74
CA ASP A 755 -27.73 1.06 30.68
C ASP A 755 -27.36 0.53 29.29
N VAL A 756 -26.33 1.11 28.68
CA VAL A 756 -25.93 0.78 27.31
C VAL A 756 -24.45 0.50 27.20
N THR A 757 -24.09 -0.34 26.23
CA THR A 757 -22.71 -0.53 25.76
C THR A 757 -22.59 -0.01 24.34
N VAL A 758 -21.85 1.08 24.15
CA VAL A 758 -21.58 1.71 22.86
C VAL A 758 -20.13 1.47 22.47
N SER A 759 -19.88 1.05 21.23
CA SER A 759 -18.55 0.81 20.70
C SER A 759 -18.40 1.38 19.30
N SER A 760 -17.19 1.35 18.74
CA SER A 760 -16.94 1.82 17.37
C SER A 760 -17.43 0.83 16.30
N ALA A 761 -17.89 -0.37 16.68
CA ALA A 761 -18.18 -1.45 15.75
C ALA A 761 -19.52 -1.28 15.00
N PHE A 762 -20.55 -0.69 15.62
CA PHE A 762 -21.88 -0.50 15.05
C PHE A 762 -22.66 0.59 15.79
N ASP A 763 -23.71 1.12 15.14
CA ASP A 763 -24.60 2.12 15.73
C ASP A 763 -25.57 1.45 16.71
N ILE A 764 -25.72 1.99 17.93
CA ILE A 764 -26.68 1.53 18.94
C ILE A 764 -27.95 2.39 18.87
N PRO A 765 -29.10 1.82 18.48
CA PRO A 765 -30.37 2.54 18.47
C PRO A 765 -31.05 2.49 19.84
N LEU A 766 -31.48 3.66 20.33
CA LEU A 766 -32.35 3.80 21.49
C LEU A 766 -33.63 4.51 21.07
N TYR A 767 -34.77 4.14 21.67
CA TYR A 767 -36.08 4.64 21.28
C TYR A 767 -36.90 5.10 22.48
N SER A 768 -37.62 6.20 22.32
CA SER A 768 -38.65 6.60 23.27
C SER A 768 -39.77 5.57 23.34
N TYR A 769 -40.62 5.68 24.37
CA TYR A 769 -41.94 5.07 24.31
C TYR A 769 -42.75 5.61 23.13
N TRP A 770 -43.78 4.88 22.75
CA TRP A 770 -44.74 5.33 21.75
C TRP A 770 -45.38 6.65 22.16
N LEU A 771 -45.19 7.67 21.34
CA LEU A 771 -45.77 9.00 21.47
C LEU A 771 -46.93 9.15 20.50
N ARG A 772 -47.87 10.04 20.85
CA ARG A 772 -48.97 10.49 20.01
C ARG A 772 -49.19 11.98 20.27
N LYS A 773 -50.01 12.64 19.46
CA LYS A 773 -50.33 14.07 19.61
C LYS A 773 -50.71 14.49 21.03
N SER A 774 -51.43 13.64 21.78
CA SER A 774 -51.86 13.94 23.16
C SER A 774 -50.81 13.69 24.24
N SER A 775 -49.64 13.14 23.89
CA SER A 775 -48.61 12.70 24.85
C SER A 775 -47.20 13.15 24.45
N VAL A 776 -47.07 13.99 23.43
CA VAL A 776 -45.78 14.59 23.06
C VAL A 776 -45.38 15.60 24.16
N PRO A 777 -44.14 15.55 24.65
CA PRO A 777 -43.70 16.38 25.79
C PRO A 777 -43.32 17.83 25.43
N PHE A 778 -43.47 18.23 24.17
CA PHE A 778 -43.02 19.53 23.65
C PHE A 778 -44.20 20.48 23.51
N GLU A 779 -44.12 21.71 24.03
CA GLU A 779 -45.19 22.71 23.89
C GLU A 779 -45.25 23.30 22.47
N ASP A 780 -46.44 23.74 22.07
CA ASP A 780 -46.65 24.30 20.72
C ASP A 780 -45.96 25.66 20.57
N GLY A 781 -45.25 25.85 19.46
CA GLY A 781 -44.47 27.06 19.17
C GLY A 781 -43.05 27.07 19.77
N HIS A 782 -42.70 26.06 20.59
CA HIS A 782 -41.43 26.00 21.28
C HIS A 782 -40.36 25.19 20.51
N ILE A 783 -39.09 25.44 20.85
CA ILE A 783 -37.92 24.74 20.31
C ILE A 783 -37.16 24.12 21.46
N TYR A 784 -36.81 22.84 21.32
CA TYR A 784 -36.14 22.07 22.35
C TYR A 784 -34.76 21.61 21.89
N LYS A 785 -33.70 21.96 22.62
CA LYS A 785 -32.35 21.43 22.41
C LYS A 785 -32.30 19.99 22.90
N VAL A 786 -31.94 19.05 22.03
CA VAL A 786 -31.77 17.65 22.39
C VAL A 786 -30.40 17.41 23.01
N MET A 787 -30.36 16.72 24.15
CA MET A 787 -29.14 16.37 24.86
C MET A 787 -29.17 14.88 25.23
N MET A 788 -28.13 14.15 24.82
CA MET A 788 -27.87 12.80 25.32
C MET A 788 -26.94 12.91 26.51
N MET A 789 -27.39 12.46 27.67
CA MET A 789 -26.63 12.46 28.90
C MET A 789 -26.08 11.07 29.18
N GLY A 790 -24.87 11.01 29.72
CA GLY A 790 -24.22 9.82 30.26
C GLY A 790 -23.36 10.20 31.45
N ALA A 791 -22.56 9.27 31.96
CA ALA A 791 -21.65 9.53 33.08
C ALA A 791 -20.25 8.99 32.78
N LYS A 792 -19.21 9.74 33.16
CA LYS A 792 -17.81 9.29 33.13
C LYS A 792 -17.19 9.53 34.50
N ASN A 793 -16.59 8.49 35.08
CA ASN A 793 -15.99 8.55 36.42
C ASN A 793 -16.96 9.04 37.52
N GLY A 794 -18.27 8.83 37.34
CA GLY A 794 -19.31 9.26 38.28
C GLY A 794 -19.77 10.72 38.12
N GLU A 795 -19.28 11.45 37.12
CA GLU A 795 -19.77 12.79 36.77
C GLU A 795 -20.64 12.74 35.51
N ASP A 796 -21.79 13.43 35.55
CA ASP A 796 -22.71 13.55 34.43
C ASP A 796 -22.07 14.35 33.28
N MET A 797 -22.23 13.89 32.05
CA MET A 797 -21.75 14.55 30.85
C MET A 797 -22.71 14.41 29.66
N GLU A 798 -22.69 15.40 28.77
CA GLU A 798 -23.36 15.32 27.48
C GLU A 798 -22.53 14.46 26.52
N LEU A 799 -23.11 13.36 26.05
CA LEU A 799 -22.59 12.52 24.98
C LEU A 799 -22.84 13.22 23.65
N LYS A 800 -21.79 13.79 23.06
CA LYS A 800 -21.86 14.53 21.79
C LYS A 800 -20.67 14.27 20.89
N VAL A 801 -20.89 14.46 19.60
CA VAL A 801 -19.80 14.52 18.60
C VAL A 801 -19.11 15.89 18.74
N ALA A 802 -17.78 15.91 18.81
CA ALA A 802 -17.04 17.16 18.87
C ALA A 802 -17.30 18.01 17.62
N ASP A 803 -17.47 19.32 17.82
CA ASP A 803 -17.73 20.31 16.77
C ASP A 803 -19.01 20.10 15.92
N ALA A 804 -19.88 19.16 16.28
CA ALA A 804 -21.18 18.99 15.63
C ALA A 804 -22.18 20.05 16.10
N PRO A 805 -23.04 20.59 15.20
CA PRO A 805 -24.11 21.49 15.60
C PRO A 805 -25.10 20.76 16.51
N ALA A 806 -25.66 21.47 17.49
CA ALA A 806 -26.71 20.91 18.34
C ALA A 806 -27.96 20.58 17.51
N THR A 807 -28.62 19.48 17.85
CA THR A 807 -29.90 19.10 17.25
C THR A 807 -31.05 19.63 18.11
N TYR A 808 -32.06 20.19 17.45
CA TYR A 808 -33.25 20.75 18.07
C TYR A 808 -34.51 20.07 17.53
N ILE A 809 -35.53 19.97 18.37
CA ILE A 809 -36.89 19.59 17.99
C ILE A 809 -37.77 20.84 18.08
N LYS A 810 -38.31 21.28 16.95
CA LYS A 810 -39.27 22.39 16.85
C LYS A 810 -40.68 21.84 16.72
N ARG A 811 -41.63 22.37 17.50
CA ARG A 811 -43.05 22.04 17.39
C ARG A 811 -43.84 23.21 16.79
N GLU A 812 -44.53 22.96 15.68
CA GLU A 812 -45.43 23.91 15.02
C GLU A 812 -46.80 23.26 14.74
N GLY A 813 -47.75 23.49 15.64
CA GLY A 813 -49.04 22.82 15.69
C GLY A 813 -48.88 21.31 15.79
N ASP A 814 -49.16 20.64 14.68
CA ASP A 814 -49.09 19.18 14.54
C ASP A 814 -47.77 18.68 13.93
N LEU A 815 -46.86 19.59 13.55
CA LEU A 815 -45.57 19.25 12.97
C LEU A 815 -44.46 19.24 14.03
N LEU A 816 -43.66 18.17 14.06
CA LEU A 816 -42.37 18.12 14.74
C LEU A 816 -41.26 18.12 13.70
N THR A 817 -40.28 19.01 13.84
CA THR A 817 -39.16 19.14 12.91
C THR A 817 -37.84 19.04 13.65
N LEU A 818 -36.95 18.16 13.18
CA LEU A 818 -35.55 18.15 13.57
C LEU A 818 -34.79 19.22 12.80
N THR A 819 -34.13 20.12 13.51
CA THR A 819 -33.35 21.22 12.94
C THR A 819 -32.00 21.33 13.64
N HIS A 820 -30.99 21.81 12.93
CA HIS A 820 -29.67 22.16 13.49
C HIS A 820 -29.49 23.69 13.59
N ASP A 821 -30.46 24.44 13.06
CA ASP A 821 -30.52 25.89 13.14
C ASP A 821 -31.43 26.29 14.31
N ILE A 822 -30.91 27.11 15.22
CA ILE A 822 -31.77 27.94 16.07
C ILE A 822 -32.25 29.09 15.18
N PRO A 823 -33.56 29.31 15.00
CA PRO A 823 -34.04 30.52 14.36
C PRO A 823 -33.58 31.71 15.21
N THR A 824 -32.54 32.41 14.77
CA THR A 824 -32.20 33.76 15.28
C THR A 824 -33.13 34.83 14.70
N SER A 825 -34.18 34.39 13.98
CA SER A 825 -35.24 35.20 13.40
C SER A 825 -36.56 34.89 14.10
N ILE A 826 -37.10 35.88 14.82
CA ILE A 826 -38.53 36.00 15.05
C ILE A 826 -39.16 36.15 13.65
N GLU A 827 -39.62 35.05 13.04
CA GLU A 827 -40.51 35.16 11.90
C GLU A 827 -41.89 35.63 12.37
N SER A 828 -42.45 36.51 11.56
CA SER A 828 -43.63 37.31 11.83
C SER A 828 -44.83 36.49 12.27
N ALA A 829 -45.19 36.59 13.54
CA ALA A 829 -46.58 36.41 13.94
C ALA A 829 -47.41 37.55 13.32
N ALA A 830 -48.29 37.18 12.39
CA ALA A 830 -49.49 37.89 11.91
C ALA A 830 -49.49 39.44 11.94
N ALA A 831 -49.49 40.04 10.74
CA ALA A 831 -49.89 41.41 10.42
C ALA A 831 -49.32 42.51 11.34
N SER A 832 -48.10 42.99 11.02
CA SER A 832 -47.52 44.15 11.69
C SER A 832 -48.40 45.39 11.53
N THR A 833 -48.87 45.97 12.64
CA THR A 833 -49.59 47.26 12.71
C THR A 833 -48.68 48.47 12.53
N VAL A 834 -47.39 48.23 12.22
CA VAL A 834 -46.34 49.23 12.05
C VAL A 834 -45.61 48.99 10.72
N SER A 835 -45.36 50.06 9.98
CA SER A 835 -44.56 50.08 8.77
C SER A 835 -43.31 50.94 8.97
N VAL A 836 -42.19 50.49 8.41
CA VAL A 836 -40.90 51.17 8.46
C VAL A 836 -40.45 51.44 7.03
N SER A 837 -40.11 52.69 6.72
CA SER A 837 -39.60 53.10 5.41
C SER A 837 -38.42 54.04 5.55
N ARG A 838 -37.60 54.16 4.50
CA ARG A 838 -36.46 55.09 4.46
C ARG A 838 -36.78 56.20 3.47
N GLU A 839 -36.78 57.44 3.95
CA GLU A 839 -36.94 58.63 3.13
C GLU A 839 -35.66 59.46 3.22
N GLY A 840 -34.80 59.35 2.21
CA GLY A 840 -33.48 59.99 2.20
C GLY A 840 -32.60 59.55 3.37
N SER A 841 -32.17 60.50 4.20
CA SER A 841 -31.37 60.27 5.43
C SER A 841 -32.23 60.15 6.69
N GLN A 842 -33.47 59.68 6.56
CA GLN A 842 -34.37 59.44 7.69
C GLN A 842 -35.02 58.06 7.60
N ILE A 843 -35.17 57.42 8.76
CA ILE A 843 -36.02 56.23 8.93
C ILE A 843 -37.36 56.72 9.46
N VAL A 844 -38.42 56.39 8.75
CA VAL A 844 -39.80 56.75 9.05
C VAL A 844 -40.55 55.53 9.55
N VAL A 845 -41.13 55.62 10.75
CA VAL A 845 -41.94 54.56 11.36
C VAL A 845 -43.38 55.06 11.50
N THR A 846 -44.33 54.34 10.91
CA THR A 846 -45.77 54.66 11.01
C THR A 846 -46.58 53.48 11.51
N GLY A 847 -47.49 53.70 12.44
CA GLY A 847 -48.30 52.62 13.02
C GLY A 847 -49.17 53.09 14.17
N GLU A 848 -50.11 52.25 14.62
CA GLU A 848 -50.93 52.56 15.79
C GLU A 848 -50.19 52.25 17.11
N GLY A 849 -50.22 53.18 18.06
CA GLY A 849 -49.76 52.93 19.44
C GLY A 849 -48.25 52.90 19.67
N ILE A 850 -47.47 53.53 18.79
CA ILE A 850 -46.01 53.65 18.94
C ILE A 850 -45.65 54.53 20.14
N LYS A 851 -44.93 53.95 21.10
CA LYS A 851 -44.45 54.62 22.31
C LYS A 851 -43.04 55.18 22.14
N SER A 852 -42.15 54.41 21.53
CA SER A 852 -40.75 54.77 21.35
C SER A 852 -40.17 54.09 20.10
N VAL A 853 -39.17 54.73 19.50
CA VAL A 853 -38.33 54.15 18.46
C VAL A 853 -36.90 54.44 18.84
N SER A 854 -36.10 53.39 18.99
CA SER A 854 -34.71 53.42 19.44
C SER A 854 -33.82 52.71 18.43
N LEU A 855 -32.65 53.26 18.15
CA LEU A 855 -31.68 52.69 17.23
C LEU A 855 -30.41 52.32 17.99
N TYR A 856 -29.90 51.12 17.76
CA TYR A 856 -28.72 50.55 18.41
C TYR A 856 -27.66 50.15 17.38
N ASN A 857 -26.39 50.13 17.78
CA ASN A 857 -25.35 49.46 17.00
C ASN A 857 -25.38 47.93 17.22
N VAL A 858 -24.63 47.17 16.42
CA VAL A 858 -24.57 45.69 16.53
C VAL A 858 -24.02 45.18 17.86
N SER A 859 -23.27 46.01 18.59
CA SER A 859 -22.82 45.70 19.96
C SER A 859 -23.87 45.97 21.03
N GLY A 860 -25.08 46.43 20.66
CA GLY A 860 -26.19 46.67 21.59
C GLY A 860 -26.19 48.04 22.27
N GLU A 861 -25.33 48.96 21.84
CA GLU A 861 -25.26 50.33 22.38
C GLU A 861 -26.33 51.21 21.75
N LEU A 862 -27.09 51.95 22.57
CA LEU A 862 -28.14 52.85 22.10
C LEU A 862 -27.51 54.08 21.42
N ILE A 863 -27.79 54.26 20.14
CA ILE A 863 -27.32 55.39 19.35
C ILE A 863 -28.27 56.58 19.52
N THR A 864 -29.57 56.36 19.34
CA THR A 864 -30.57 57.43 19.44
C THR A 864 -31.97 56.89 19.66
N THR A 865 -32.84 57.70 20.26
CA THR A 865 -34.27 57.41 20.44
C THR A 865 -35.06 58.64 20.00
N SER A 866 -36.19 58.44 19.30
CA SER A 866 -37.04 59.56 18.87
C SER A 866 -37.59 60.36 20.08
N PRO A 867 -37.60 61.71 20.07
CA PRO A 867 -38.17 62.51 21.14
C PRO A 867 -39.69 62.29 21.25
N SER A 868 -40.20 61.98 22.44
CA SER A 868 -41.64 61.80 22.69
C SER A 868 -42.34 63.16 22.82
N HIS A 869 -43.10 63.57 21.80
CA HIS A 869 -44.04 64.68 21.99
C HIS A 869 -45.22 64.24 22.88
N HIS A 870 -45.37 64.91 24.01
CA HIS A 870 -46.42 64.78 25.03
C HIS A 870 -47.83 64.43 24.51
N LEU A 871 -48.43 63.37 25.07
CA LEU A 871 -49.89 63.24 25.21
C LEU A 871 -50.23 62.65 26.60
N ARG A 872 -50.27 63.52 27.62
CA ARG A 872 -50.94 63.30 28.91
C ARG A 872 -52.08 64.32 29.05
N SER A 873 -53.33 63.87 28.93
CA SER A 873 -54.57 64.40 29.54
C SER A 873 -55.75 63.63 28.93
N ALA A 874 -56.82 63.15 29.57
CA ALA A 874 -57.39 63.31 30.89
C ALA A 874 -58.28 62.07 31.18
N PHE A 875 -58.60 61.87 32.46
CA PHE A 875 -59.49 60.82 32.98
C PHE A 875 -60.95 60.92 32.49
N ALA A 876 -61.61 59.76 32.48
CA ALA A 876 -63.04 59.50 32.73
C ALA A 876 -64.05 59.47 31.55
N ALA A 877 -64.95 58.47 31.68
CA ALA A 877 -66.27 58.27 31.08
C ALA A 877 -66.41 57.33 29.86
N CYS A 878 -67.30 56.34 30.07
CA CYS A 878 -68.08 55.50 29.16
C CYS A 878 -67.87 55.59 27.63
N GLN A 879 -67.73 54.40 27.04
CA GLN A 879 -68.21 53.95 25.71
C GLN A 879 -68.57 55.03 24.68
N SER A 880 -67.76 55.16 23.61
CA SER A 880 -68.23 55.06 22.21
C SER A 880 -67.05 54.97 21.23
N LYS A 881 -67.31 54.38 20.06
CA LYS A 881 -66.40 54.12 18.93
C LYS A 881 -65.70 55.39 18.41
N ASN A 882 -64.41 55.33 18.07
CA ASN A 882 -63.87 55.51 16.70
C ASN A 882 -62.36 55.79 16.65
N THR A 883 -61.69 55.07 15.74
CA THR A 883 -60.50 55.41 14.95
C THR A 883 -59.32 56.07 15.66
N SER A 884 -58.30 55.26 15.97
CA SER A 884 -56.96 55.78 16.24
C SER A 884 -56.31 56.19 14.91
N LYS A 885 -55.65 57.37 14.87
CA LYS A 885 -54.88 57.81 13.70
C LYS A 885 -53.46 57.23 13.81
N PRO A 886 -52.83 56.82 12.70
CA PRO A 886 -51.46 56.31 12.73
C PRO A 886 -50.50 57.38 13.26
N GLN A 887 -49.68 57.00 14.25
CA GLN A 887 -48.60 57.83 14.78
C GLN A 887 -47.38 57.71 13.85
N HIS A 888 -46.64 58.79 13.71
CA HIS A 888 -45.50 58.90 12.80
C HIS A 888 -44.28 59.40 13.56
N LEU A 889 -43.19 58.61 13.59
CA LEU A 889 -41.93 58.96 14.23
C LEU A 889 -40.78 58.79 13.26
N THR A 890 -39.78 59.67 13.36
CA THR A 890 -38.64 59.71 12.44
C THR A 890 -37.32 59.75 13.18
N ILE A 891 -36.35 58.94 12.74
CA ILE A 891 -34.96 58.98 13.20
C ILE A 891 -34.07 59.45 12.06
N SER A 892 -33.26 60.47 12.30
CA SER A 892 -32.25 60.90 11.33
C SER A 892 -31.07 59.93 11.30
N THR A 893 -30.66 59.54 10.10
CA THR A 893 -29.50 58.69 9.84
C THR A 893 -28.34 59.44 9.19
N SER A 894 -28.46 60.77 9.02
CA SER A 894 -27.46 61.63 8.38
C SER A 894 -26.07 61.60 9.01
N HIS A 895 -25.96 61.18 10.27
CA HIS A 895 -24.72 61.16 11.04
C HIS A 895 -24.18 59.74 11.28
N LEU A 896 -24.81 58.71 10.71
CA LEU A 896 -24.45 57.31 10.93
C LEU A 896 -23.47 56.85 9.86
N ALA A 897 -22.43 56.13 10.27
CA ALA A 897 -21.50 55.48 9.35
C ALA A 897 -22.21 54.31 8.62
N PRO A 898 -21.79 53.96 7.38
CA PRO A 898 -22.31 52.77 6.70
C PRO A 898 -22.09 51.53 7.56
N GLY A 899 -23.15 50.72 7.73
CA GLY A 899 -23.09 49.60 8.65
C GLY A 899 -24.45 49.01 8.99
N VAL A 900 -24.42 47.98 9.84
CA VAL A 900 -25.62 47.31 10.33
C VAL A 900 -26.05 47.95 11.64
N TYR A 901 -27.34 48.23 11.77
CA TYR A 901 -27.96 48.81 12.95
C TYR A 901 -29.24 48.06 13.31
N VAL A 902 -29.66 48.16 14.56
CA VAL A 902 -30.85 47.51 15.09
C VAL A 902 -31.85 48.58 15.50
N LEU A 903 -33.01 48.61 14.84
CA LEU A 903 -34.12 49.50 15.16
C LEU A 903 -35.13 48.76 16.03
N ARG A 904 -35.35 49.24 17.24
CA ARG A 904 -36.37 48.74 18.16
C ARG A 904 -37.54 49.73 18.22
N ILE A 905 -38.75 49.24 17.99
CA ILE A 905 -40.00 50.01 18.05
C ILE A 905 -40.87 49.40 19.13
N GLU A 906 -41.31 50.19 20.09
CA GLU A 906 -42.23 49.74 21.14
C GLU A 906 -43.64 50.23 20.84
N THR A 907 -44.59 49.31 20.71
CA THR A 907 -46.02 49.60 20.53
C THR A 907 -46.83 48.95 21.63
N GLY A 908 -47.52 49.72 22.48
CA GLY A 908 -48.44 49.13 23.47
C GLY A 908 -47.81 48.03 24.35
N LYS A 909 -48.13 46.75 24.06
CA LYS A 909 -47.61 45.52 24.70
C LYS A 909 -46.58 44.73 23.87
N GLN A 910 -46.24 45.19 22.67
CA GLN A 910 -45.36 44.51 21.72
C GLN A 910 -44.10 45.35 21.47
N THR A 911 -42.99 44.65 21.21
CA THR A 911 -41.74 45.25 20.76
C THR A 911 -41.40 44.65 19.42
N HIS A 912 -41.18 45.49 18.42
CA HIS A 912 -40.74 45.11 17.09
C HIS A 912 -39.27 45.48 16.91
N VAL A 913 -38.49 44.59 16.30
CA VAL A 913 -37.06 44.81 16.07
C VAL A 913 -36.75 44.58 14.60
N TYR A 914 -36.06 45.53 13.98
CA TYR A 914 -35.67 45.51 12.58
C TYR A 914 -34.16 45.66 12.43
N LYS A 915 -33.57 44.85 11.55
CA LYS A 915 -32.19 45.03 11.10
C LYS A 915 -32.17 46.04 9.95
N LEU A 916 -31.37 47.08 10.09
CA LEU A 916 -31.15 48.09 9.06
C LEU A 916 -29.72 48.03 8.56
N CYS A 917 -29.55 47.94 7.25
CA CYS A 917 -28.26 48.15 6.60
C CYS A 917 -28.29 49.55 5.99
N LEU A 918 -27.52 50.49 6.57
CA LEU A 918 -27.56 51.91 6.19
C LEU A 918 -26.56 52.29 5.11
#